data_AF-U7Q8A1-F1
#
_entry.id   AF-U7Q8A1-F1
#
_cell.length_a   1.000
_cell.length_b   1.000
_cell.length_c   1.000
_cell.angle_alpha   90.00
_cell.angle_beta   90.00
_cell.angle_gamma   90.00
#
_symmetry.space_group_name_H-M   'P 1'
#
loop_
_entity.id
_entity.type
_entity.pdbx_description
1 polymer ?
#
loop_
_entity_poly.entity_id
_entity_poly.type
_entity_poly.pdbx_seq_one_letter_code
_entity_poly.pdbx_strand_id
1 'polypeptide(L)'
;MAATSSSPARLFPPVVNAFSNWGRIKTFDLCGASRDECLYVVESHTGFSGRKPLGARPGLILHSGMSRKDPVLAAAGNETPGRSLNPDTIVLLPCLDPSEEASTMAIEKMRLATTAGSLRFAIEAGEEMQREEFEWRKIRKGEDNAAASGGFRLVRLSSRSPTAQARSGSMAGSSTQLSALSPAAGGYETVAILAWRMKWIGSTHGFSLYLMGTEKLGDRWALMTVMTALRLFSLHVYTYLVPHALLARALCSIRRVASANHMDSPSTIPTYDGEDAERVFARSRAHWQQALAQALALPSTAAAAAPKALDVQRALFRTPALPDSLPRDADTIYGMPFWTGAPLKPCAHRNLQGPKEKFSLRTKYRIRVTVAPAESMSFATWPGTPHNGVAWLALGWAYVLSASLAERQSVSVEYRDEDTCNVDGQTDGTQHDNTQQTVSLPYATPAERRWWRAITAPGAGWVLADGGLTPWAVDVAEEGLGRVAVATDADEIDAVAETPPTARQAARYLARMCAFFRLGSQSSAAFAAALTFPLHSHTFWREENPICLPRPRLGTDIGRGGSRGRGRGPGRGRGRGRGRVHDVDAIDPACDLANCPLSSEFANLSYYLSLSLAPWVIGSALFSAFWERDVPCHLAGAWIQPAAAIVIPILWTETGATRPDGDFELFAKVLSGTRSAPLWLGVALCGHGRFLQSVYWYLSHLQSAGYLVSRGMAAAWTGLQACFLHDLLSASPQGAGLVSRAHVWRLRHAFTRNYPPDENFQYMPLHPWPPFGVMRVEDVELEIRAHVTCGHRWTYSHWTWLVPGADTDQDDGFFLNRSTPMPPARIIPPPPAPDSPLDATLTAALEANPIQPTEWDKIRTMSRHATETIFWWANTQVERGFAGTVLPQMPAQGDRLPATGSPKQPKHYDAMSVEVWRDGVVQADAPGALSRLKMS
;
A
#
# COMPACT_ATOMS: atom_id res chain seq x y z
N MET A 1 -61.46 26.95 -19.97
CA MET A 1 -61.61 25.64 -20.61
C MET A 1 -60.81 24.64 -19.79
N ALA A 2 -61.47 23.57 -19.35
CA ALA A 2 -61.01 22.63 -18.33
C ALA A 2 -60.18 21.47 -18.89
N ALA A 3 -59.60 20.69 -17.96
CA ALA A 3 -58.78 19.46 -18.06
C ALA A 3 -57.26 19.71 -18.15
N THR A 4 -56.39 19.18 -17.28
CA THR A 4 -56.49 18.18 -16.20
C THR A 4 -55.21 18.31 -15.35
N SER A 5 -55.33 18.29 -14.01
CA SER A 5 -54.20 18.30 -13.08
C SER A 5 -53.49 16.94 -13.07
N SER A 6 -52.24 16.89 -13.53
CA SER A 6 -51.32 15.77 -13.28
C SER A 6 -50.30 16.19 -12.22
N SER A 7 -50.18 15.43 -11.12
CA SER A 7 -49.12 15.62 -10.13
C SER A 7 -47.73 15.72 -10.81
N PRO A 8 -46.82 16.59 -10.32
CA PRO A 8 -45.47 16.66 -10.86
C PRO A 8 -44.81 15.28 -10.76
N ALA A 9 -44.29 14.79 -11.88
CA ALA A 9 -43.68 13.47 -11.98
C ALA A 9 -42.47 13.40 -11.04
N ARG A 10 -42.47 12.42 -10.12
CA ARG A 10 -41.36 12.17 -9.20
C ARG A 10 -40.07 11.88 -9.97
N LEU A 11 -38.93 12.35 -9.44
CA LEU A 11 -37.63 12.17 -10.10
C LEU A 11 -37.17 10.70 -10.13
N PHE A 12 -37.50 9.87 -9.13
CA PHE A 12 -37.10 8.47 -9.11
C PHE A 12 -38.24 7.54 -8.68
N PRO A 13 -38.41 6.37 -9.33
CA PRO A 13 -39.35 5.35 -8.86
C PRO A 13 -38.84 4.68 -7.56
N PRO A 14 -39.69 3.92 -6.85
CA PRO A 14 -39.31 3.23 -5.61
C PRO A 14 -38.14 2.24 -5.75
N VAL A 15 -37.89 1.73 -6.97
CA VAL A 15 -36.78 0.83 -7.26
C VAL A 15 -35.98 1.37 -8.43
N VAL A 16 -34.68 1.56 -8.22
CA VAL A 16 -33.72 2.00 -9.24
C VAL A 16 -32.68 0.89 -9.44
N ASN A 17 -32.52 0.42 -10.67
CA ASN A 17 -31.59 -0.64 -11.02
C ASN A 17 -30.48 -0.11 -11.94
N ALA A 18 -29.24 -0.51 -11.70
CA ALA A 18 -28.13 -0.16 -12.58
C ALA A 18 -27.77 -1.31 -13.53
N PHE A 19 -27.80 -1.03 -14.83
CA PHE A 19 -27.45 -1.99 -15.87
C PHE A 19 -26.28 -1.48 -16.72
N SER A 20 -25.33 -2.37 -17.02
CA SER A 20 -24.24 -2.08 -17.94
C SER A 20 -23.61 -3.35 -18.49
N ASN A 21 -22.79 -3.18 -19.52
CA ASN A 21 -21.75 -4.14 -19.82
C ASN A 21 -20.46 -3.70 -19.11
N TRP A 22 -20.24 -4.21 -17.91
CA TRP A 22 -19.18 -3.74 -17.00
C TRP A 22 -17.75 -3.92 -17.52
N GLY A 23 -17.54 -4.62 -18.64
CA GLY A 23 -16.22 -4.74 -19.28
C GLY A 23 -15.68 -3.43 -19.89
N ARG A 24 -16.53 -2.41 -20.12
CA ARG A 24 -16.19 -1.15 -20.82
C ARG A 24 -16.96 0.07 -20.28
N ILE A 25 -16.97 0.29 -18.98
CA ILE A 25 -17.78 1.36 -18.37
C ILE A 25 -17.19 2.74 -18.70
N LYS A 26 -17.68 3.35 -19.79
CA LYS A 26 -17.69 4.81 -19.96
C LYS A 26 -19.03 5.37 -19.46
N THR A 27 -20.11 4.60 -19.66
CA THR A 27 -21.46 4.91 -19.20
C THR A 27 -22.18 3.67 -18.71
N PHE A 28 -23.23 3.85 -17.91
CA PHE A 28 -24.21 2.82 -17.58
C PHE A 28 -25.59 3.42 -17.33
N ASP A 29 -26.61 2.59 -17.43
CA ASP A 29 -28.00 3.02 -17.42
C ASP A 29 -28.60 2.80 -16.03
N LEU A 30 -29.35 3.79 -15.55
CA LEU A 30 -30.25 3.66 -14.42
C LEU A 30 -31.67 3.44 -14.94
N CYS A 31 -32.24 2.30 -14.62
CA CYS A 31 -33.58 1.90 -14.99
C CYS A 31 -34.49 1.80 -13.77
N GLY A 32 -35.81 1.81 -13.98
CA GLY A 32 -36.81 1.56 -12.95
C GLY A 32 -36.90 0.07 -12.59
N ALA A 33 -38.11 -0.48 -12.56
CA ALA A 33 -38.35 -1.85 -12.12
C ALA A 33 -37.75 -2.91 -13.06
N SER A 34 -37.68 -2.58 -14.35
CA SER A 34 -37.12 -3.44 -15.40
C SER A 34 -36.04 -2.71 -16.19
N ARG A 35 -35.23 -3.46 -16.94
CA ARG A 35 -34.19 -2.88 -17.82
C ARG A 35 -34.79 -2.02 -18.94
N ASP A 36 -36.02 -2.30 -19.36
CA ASP A 36 -36.70 -1.60 -20.46
C ASP A 36 -37.18 -0.20 -20.05
N GLU A 37 -37.29 0.04 -18.75
CA GLU A 37 -37.65 1.34 -18.17
C GLU A 37 -36.38 2.16 -17.87
N CYS A 38 -35.57 2.47 -18.88
CA CYS A 38 -34.37 3.27 -18.70
C CYS A 38 -34.72 4.76 -18.46
N LEU A 39 -34.22 5.31 -17.36
CA LEU A 39 -34.57 6.64 -16.84
C LEU A 39 -33.44 7.65 -17.10
N TYR A 40 -32.21 7.27 -16.74
CA TYR A 40 -31.05 8.16 -16.75
C TYR A 40 -29.78 7.45 -17.21
N VAL A 41 -28.85 8.18 -17.81
CA VAL A 41 -27.49 7.70 -18.07
C VAL A 41 -26.49 8.28 -17.06
N VAL A 42 -25.60 7.41 -16.57
CA VAL A 42 -24.48 7.78 -15.70
C VAL A 42 -23.19 7.71 -16.50
N GLU A 43 -22.46 8.82 -16.56
CA GLU A 43 -21.11 8.91 -17.14
C GLU A 43 -20.03 8.75 -16.07
N SER A 44 -19.03 7.90 -16.36
CA SER A 44 -17.82 7.80 -15.55
C SER A 44 -16.85 8.91 -15.90
N HIS A 45 -16.59 9.82 -14.95
CA HIS A 45 -15.67 10.93 -15.12
C HIS A 45 -14.31 10.61 -14.51
N THR A 46 -13.28 10.56 -15.34
CA THR A 46 -11.95 10.07 -14.93
C THR A 46 -11.06 11.13 -14.28
N GLY A 47 -11.49 12.41 -14.28
CA GLY A 47 -10.68 13.55 -13.85
C GLY A 47 -9.61 13.99 -14.84
N PHE A 48 -9.44 13.31 -15.98
CA PHE A 48 -8.46 13.69 -17.00
C PHE A 48 -8.89 14.86 -17.88
N SER A 49 -10.20 15.01 -18.13
CA SER A 49 -10.71 15.96 -19.12
C SER A 49 -10.92 17.37 -18.57
N GLY A 50 -10.79 17.57 -17.26
CA GLY A 50 -11.10 18.85 -16.61
C GLY A 50 -12.56 19.29 -16.77
N ARG A 51 -13.44 18.44 -17.33
CA ARG A 51 -14.82 18.83 -17.65
C ARG A 51 -15.59 19.17 -16.38
N LYS A 52 -16.24 20.33 -16.39
CA LYS A 52 -17.26 20.67 -15.42
C LYS A 52 -18.37 19.60 -15.46
N PRO A 53 -18.98 19.26 -14.32
CA PRO A 53 -18.88 19.98 -13.05
C PRO A 53 -17.75 19.51 -12.13
N LEU A 54 -17.17 18.32 -12.35
CA LEU A 54 -16.18 17.74 -11.43
C LEU A 54 -14.73 18.24 -11.66
N GLY A 55 -14.44 18.82 -12.82
CA GLY A 55 -13.09 19.31 -13.14
C GLY A 55 -12.09 18.16 -13.17
N ALA A 56 -11.01 18.27 -12.40
CA ALA A 56 -9.97 17.25 -12.28
C ALA A 56 -10.28 16.14 -11.25
N ARG A 57 -11.49 16.12 -10.67
CA ARG A 57 -11.89 15.13 -9.65
C ARG A 57 -12.50 13.89 -10.30
N PRO A 58 -11.94 12.67 -10.14
CA PRO A 58 -12.59 11.46 -10.60
C PRO A 58 -13.94 11.23 -9.89
N GLY A 59 -14.94 10.76 -10.63
CA GLY A 59 -16.30 10.61 -10.12
C GLY A 59 -17.29 10.11 -11.15
N LEU A 60 -18.56 10.39 -10.92
CA LEU A 60 -19.70 10.05 -11.77
C LEU A 60 -20.53 11.30 -12.05
N ILE A 61 -21.08 11.39 -13.26
CA ILE A 61 -21.98 12.45 -13.70
C ILE A 61 -23.32 11.80 -14.07
N LEU A 62 -24.40 12.26 -13.46
CA LEU A 62 -25.76 11.82 -13.77
C LEU A 62 -26.39 12.83 -14.74
N HIS A 63 -26.86 12.37 -15.89
CA HIS A 63 -27.57 13.18 -16.87
C HIS A 63 -29.08 13.09 -16.64
N SER A 64 -29.83 14.15 -16.96
CA SER A 64 -31.29 14.24 -16.76
C SER A 64 -32.11 13.40 -17.74
N GLY A 65 -31.47 12.69 -18.66
CA GLY A 65 -32.12 11.79 -19.61
C GLY A 65 -31.24 10.60 -19.96
N MET A 66 -31.57 9.95 -21.07
CA MET A 66 -30.99 8.67 -21.51
C MET A 66 -29.69 8.84 -22.32
N SER A 67 -29.19 10.07 -22.46
CA SER A 67 -28.03 10.41 -23.29
C SER A 67 -27.06 11.34 -22.56
N ARG A 68 -25.76 11.19 -22.85
CA ARG A 68 -24.73 12.12 -22.36
C ARG A 68 -24.89 13.54 -22.90
N LYS A 69 -25.76 13.71 -23.91
CA LYS A 69 -26.15 15.02 -24.46
C LYS A 69 -27.20 15.72 -23.60
N ASP A 70 -27.91 14.97 -22.75
CA ASP A 70 -28.89 15.55 -21.85
C ASP A 70 -28.18 16.34 -20.74
N PRO A 71 -28.79 17.42 -20.21
CA PRO A 71 -28.21 18.25 -19.16
C PRO A 71 -27.70 17.45 -17.96
N VAL A 72 -26.65 17.94 -17.32
CA VAL A 72 -26.16 17.34 -16.07
C VAL A 72 -27.17 17.61 -14.97
N LEU A 73 -27.70 16.56 -14.35
CA LEU A 73 -28.64 16.63 -13.23
C LEU A 73 -27.90 16.72 -11.89
N ALA A 74 -26.85 15.91 -11.73
CA ALA A 74 -26.03 15.87 -10.52
C ALA A 74 -24.67 15.23 -10.82
N ALA A 75 -23.70 15.38 -9.92
CA ALA A 75 -22.41 14.70 -10.02
C ALA A 75 -21.85 14.33 -8.65
N ALA A 76 -21.06 13.26 -8.55
CA ALA A 76 -20.41 12.86 -7.30
C ALA A 76 -18.97 12.44 -7.55
N GLY A 77 -18.01 12.97 -6.79
CA GLY A 77 -16.59 12.71 -7.00
C GLY A 77 -15.75 12.87 -5.75
N ASN A 78 -14.44 12.67 -5.89
CA ASN A 78 -13.49 12.91 -4.80
C ASN A 78 -13.57 14.38 -4.33
N GLU A 79 -13.52 14.63 -3.02
CA GLU A 79 -13.44 16.01 -2.51
C GLU A 79 -12.20 16.76 -3.03
N THR A 80 -11.05 16.08 -3.01
CA THR A 80 -9.78 16.60 -3.51
C THR A 80 -9.51 16.19 -4.96
N PRO A 81 -8.97 17.10 -5.79
CA PRO A 81 -8.39 16.74 -7.08
C PRO A 81 -7.26 15.71 -6.88
N GLY A 82 -7.20 14.70 -7.73
CA GLY A 82 -6.19 13.64 -7.61
C GLY A 82 -6.73 12.25 -7.93
N ARG A 83 -5.83 11.31 -8.21
CA ARG A 83 -6.18 9.96 -8.67
C ARG A 83 -6.40 8.94 -7.55
N SER A 84 -6.11 9.29 -6.30
CA SER A 84 -6.41 8.43 -5.16
C SER A 84 -7.92 8.38 -4.93
N LEU A 85 -8.48 7.17 -4.81
CA LEU A 85 -9.89 7.02 -4.43
C LEU A 85 -10.08 7.55 -3.01
N ASN A 86 -10.86 8.62 -2.84
CA ASN A 86 -11.19 9.20 -1.54
C ASN A 86 -12.61 8.76 -1.13
N PRO A 87 -12.83 8.16 0.05
CA PRO A 87 -14.18 7.91 0.56
C PRO A 87 -14.94 9.22 0.80
N ASP A 88 -14.25 10.30 1.19
CA ASP A 88 -14.85 11.62 1.33
C ASP A 88 -15.24 12.14 -0.06
N THR A 89 -16.55 12.27 -0.22
CA THR A 89 -17.19 12.49 -1.51
C THR A 89 -17.88 13.85 -1.50
N ILE A 90 -17.63 14.64 -2.55
CA ILE A 90 -18.49 15.78 -2.88
C ILE A 90 -19.65 15.30 -3.75
N VAL A 91 -20.84 15.80 -3.47
CA VAL A 91 -22.04 15.57 -4.29
C VAL A 91 -22.54 16.94 -4.75
N LEU A 92 -22.57 17.15 -6.05
CA LEU A 92 -23.05 18.36 -6.71
C LEU A 92 -24.51 18.15 -7.07
N LEU A 93 -25.38 18.98 -6.51
CA LEU A 93 -26.84 18.94 -6.69
C LEU A 93 -27.34 20.30 -7.23
N PRO A 94 -28.54 20.37 -7.83
CA PRO A 94 -29.16 21.64 -8.17
C PRO A 94 -29.33 22.53 -6.93
N CYS A 95 -29.08 23.83 -7.07
CA CYS A 95 -29.34 24.81 -6.00
C CYS A 95 -30.83 24.86 -5.63
N LEU A 96 -31.13 25.18 -4.37
CA LEU A 96 -32.51 25.37 -3.89
C LEU A 96 -33.08 26.74 -4.30
N ASP A 97 -32.21 27.74 -4.40
CA ASP A 97 -32.60 29.10 -4.75
C ASP A 97 -32.58 29.28 -6.27
N PRO A 98 -33.74 29.50 -6.93
CA PRO A 98 -33.81 29.75 -8.36
C PRO A 98 -33.20 31.10 -8.78
N SER A 99 -32.81 31.97 -7.84
CA SER A 99 -32.14 33.25 -8.12
C SER A 99 -30.63 33.13 -8.36
N GLU A 100 -30.01 32.01 -7.99
CA GLU A 100 -28.62 31.74 -8.32
C GLU A 100 -28.47 31.34 -9.80
N GLU A 101 -27.40 31.80 -10.44
CA GLU A 101 -27.12 31.49 -11.85
C GLU A 101 -27.22 29.98 -12.09
N ALA A 102 -27.93 29.57 -13.15
CA ALA A 102 -28.14 28.15 -13.52
C ALA A 102 -26.85 27.32 -13.71
N SER A 103 -25.67 27.96 -13.60
CA SER A 103 -24.35 27.33 -13.66
C SER A 103 -23.75 26.96 -12.28
N THR A 104 -24.29 27.45 -11.16
CA THR A 104 -23.86 27.09 -9.81
C THR A 104 -24.62 25.86 -9.31
N MET A 105 -23.89 24.87 -8.80
CA MET A 105 -24.46 23.67 -8.15
C MET A 105 -24.10 23.66 -6.67
N ALA A 106 -25.05 23.28 -5.83
CA ALA A 106 -24.85 23.11 -4.40
C ALA A 106 -23.89 21.94 -4.13
N ILE A 107 -22.90 22.15 -3.26
CA ILE A 107 -21.91 21.13 -2.88
C ILE A 107 -22.31 20.52 -1.54
N GLU A 108 -22.79 19.28 -1.58
CA GLU A 108 -23.00 18.44 -0.42
C GLU A 108 -21.84 17.48 -0.20
N LYS A 109 -21.75 16.90 1.00
CA LYS A 109 -20.66 15.98 1.37
C LYS A 109 -21.20 14.68 1.97
N MET A 110 -20.61 13.57 1.55
CA MET A 110 -20.75 12.27 2.21
C MET A 110 -19.40 11.92 2.84
N ARG A 111 -19.39 11.66 4.16
CA ARG A 111 -18.18 11.45 4.96
C ARG A 111 -18.19 10.09 5.65
N LEU A 112 -17.02 9.51 5.86
CA LEU A 112 -16.91 8.29 6.66
C LEU A 112 -17.32 8.59 8.11
N ALA A 113 -18.23 7.81 8.68
CA ALA A 113 -18.61 7.95 10.08
C ALA A 113 -17.57 7.30 11.00
N THR A 114 -17.63 7.63 12.29
CA THR A 114 -16.78 7.05 13.33
C THR A 114 -16.98 5.55 13.49
N THR A 115 -18.15 5.02 13.11
CA THR A 115 -18.45 3.59 13.11
C THR A 115 -17.88 2.93 11.85
N ALA A 116 -17.03 1.91 12.04
CA ALA A 116 -16.30 1.26 10.95
C ALA A 116 -17.22 0.85 9.78
N GLY A 117 -16.92 1.35 8.57
CA GLY A 117 -17.64 1.00 7.34
C GLY A 117 -18.98 1.72 7.10
N SER A 118 -19.32 2.74 7.90
CA SER A 118 -20.52 3.56 7.70
C SER A 118 -20.19 4.92 7.05
N LEU A 119 -21.14 5.48 6.29
CA LEU A 119 -20.98 6.77 5.59
C LEU A 119 -22.20 7.66 5.86
N ARG A 120 -21.95 8.88 6.33
CA ARG A 120 -22.99 9.86 6.71
C ARG A 120 -23.09 11.01 5.72
N PHE A 121 -24.31 11.52 5.53
CA PHE A 121 -24.58 12.79 4.85
C PHE A 121 -25.80 13.46 5.48
N ALA A 122 -25.97 14.76 5.22
CA ALA A 122 -27.14 15.52 5.60
C ALA A 122 -27.76 16.19 4.36
N ILE A 123 -29.09 16.23 4.27
CA ILE A 123 -29.79 16.86 3.15
C ILE A 123 -31.17 17.36 3.61
N GLU A 124 -31.71 18.36 2.93
CA GLU A 124 -33.09 18.80 3.10
C GLU A 124 -34.08 17.69 2.67
N ALA A 125 -34.96 17.31 3.58
CA ALA A 125 -35.94 16.25 3.39
C ALA A 125 -37.33 16.67 3.91
N GLY A 126 -38.36 16.06 3.32
CA GLY A 126 -39.76 16.29 3.65
C GLY A 126 -40.35 17.56 3.04
N GLU A 127 -41.65 17.76 3.26
CA GLU A 127 -42.39 18.92 2.73
C GLU A 127 -41.85 20.25 3.27
N GLU A 128 -41.40 20.26 4.52
CA GLU A 128 -40.79 21.43 5.15
C GLU A 128 -39.32 21.65 4.73
N MET A 129 -38.73 20.75 3.93
CA MET A 129 -37.33 20.79 3.49
C MET A 129 -36.35 20.98 4.66
N GLN A 130 -36.61 20.29 5.78
CA GLN A 130 -35.75 20.33 6.95
C GLN A 130 -34.47 19.52 6.70
N ARG A 131 -33.32 20.06 7.12
CA ARG A 131 -32.04 19.38 6.95
C ARG A 131 -31.89 18.25 7.96
N GLU A 132 -31.81 17.02 7.47
CA GLU A 132 -31.76 15.81 8.29
C GLU A 132 -30.53 14.96 8.00
N GLU A 133 -30.08 14.18 8.98
CA GLU A 133 -28.93 13.29 8.86
C GLU A 133 -29.31 11.84 8.53
N PHE A 134 -28.54 11.24 7.62
CA PHE A 134 -28.69 9.87 7.17
C PHE A 134 -27.36 9.13 7.21
N GLU A 135 -27.40 7.82 7.49
CA GLU A 135 -26.21 6.96 7.57
C GLU A 135 -26.37 5.69 6.75
N TRP A 136 -25.49 5.50 5.75
CA TRP A 136 -25.31 4.23 5.07
C TRP A 136 -24.56 3.26 5.98
N ARG A 137 -25.18 2.14 6.33
CA ARG A 137 -24.58 1.03 7.11
C ARG A 137 -24.42 -0.20 6.23
N LYS A 138 -23.24 -0.81 6.26
CA LYS A 138 -22.94 -2.02 5.48
C LYS A 138 -23.81 -3.20 5.93
N ILE A 139 -24.42 -3.89 4.97
CA ILE A 139 -25.15 -5.15 5.18
C ILE A 139 -24.21 -6.29 4.79
N ARG A 140 -23.96 -7.24 5.70
CA ARG A 140 -23.16 -8.43 5.41
C ARG A 140 -23.94 -9.40 4.51
N LYS A 141 -23.21 -10.22 3.76
CA LYS A 141 -23.83 -11.24 2.89
C LYS A 141 -24.71 -12.17 3.74
N GLY A 142 -25.97 -12.35 3.35
CA GLY A 142 -26.95 -13.19 4.06
C GLY A 142 -27.66 -12.53 5.25
N GLU A 143 -27.33 -11.29 5.62
CA GLU A 143 -27.95 -10.59 6.76
C GLU A 143 -29.36 -10.07 6.43
N ASP A 144 -29.60 -9.70 5.17
CA ASP A 144 -30.89 -9.20 4.68
C ASP A 144 -31.25 -9.88 3.36
N ASN A 145 -32.49 -10.35 3.24
CA ASN A 145 -32.99 -11.04 2.04
C ASN A 145 -32.94 -10.15 0.80
N ALA A 146 -33.23 -8.84 0.92
CA ALA A 146 -33.16 -7.92 -0.22
C ALA A 146 -31.71 -7.75 -0.72
N ALA A 147 -30.75 -7.79 0.19
CA ALA A 147 -29.31 -7.66 -0.05
C ALA A 147 -28.55 -8.96 0.21
N ALA A 148 -29.06 -10.10 -0.31
CA ALA A 148 -28.48 -11.42 -0.06
C ALA A 148 -26.98 -11.54 -0.42
N SER A 149 -26.50 -10.76 -1.40
CA SER A 149 -25.08 -10.69 -1.80
C SER A 149 -24.28 -9.62 -1.06
N GLY A 150 -24.84 -9.07 0.02
CA GLY A 150 -24.36 -7.89 0.71
C GLY A 150 -24.90 -6.60 0.09
N GLY A 151 -24.66 -5.49 0.77
CA GLY A 151 -25.18 -4.20 0.37
C GLY A 151 -24.94 -3.12 1.41
N PHE A 152 -25.77 -2.08 1.36
CA PHE A 152 -25.86 -1.04 2.38
C PHE A 152 -27.33 -0.74 2.68
N ARG A 153 -27.66 -0.43 3.92
CA ARG A 153 -28.95 0.16 4.30
C ARG A 153 -28.75 1.62 4.68
N LEU A 154 -29.67 2.48 4.28
CA LEU A 154 -29.70 3.87 4.70
C LEU A 154 -30.66 4.02 5.88
N VAL A 155 -30.16 4.52 7.00
CA VAL A 155 -30.99 4.82 8.18
C VAL A 155 -31.12 6.32 8.38
N ARG A 156 -32.30 6.76 8.81
CA ARG A 156 -32.60 8.16 9.17
C ARG A 156 -32.28 8.36 10.65
N LEU A 157 -31.32 9.23 10.98
CA LEU A 157 -30.84 9.38 12.36
C LEU A 157 -31.82 10.16 13.26
N SER A 158 -32.71 10.96 12.67
CA SER A 158 -33.76 11.73 13.37
C SER A 158 -34.95 10.87 13.86
N SER A 159 -35.11 9.65 13.34
CA SER A 159 -36.27 8.78 13.59
C SER A 159 -35.85 7.57 14.43
N ARG A 160 -35.95 7.68 15.76
CA ARG A 160 -35.75 6.56 16.68
C ARG A 160 -37.11 5.90 16.91
N SER A 161 -37.30 4.68 16.41
CA SER A 161 -38.53 3.90 16.60
C SER A 161 -38.76 3.65 18.09
N PRO A 162 -39.91 4.05 18.65
CA PRO A 162 -40.31 3.68 19.99
C PRO A 162 -41.02 2.32 19.96
N THR A 163 -40.34 1.21 19.67
CA THR A 163 -40.89 -0.15 19.85
C THR A 163 -39.82 -1.24 19.70
N ALA A 164 -39.06 -1.50 20.76
CA ALA A 164 -38.26 -2.73 20.92
C ALA A 164 -38.68 -3.52 22.18
N GLN A 165 -39.91 -3.32 22.66
CA GLN A 165 -40.48 -4.04 23.80
C GLN A 165 -41.85 -4.64 23.44
N ALA A 166 -41.91 -5.98 23.56
CA ALA A 166 -43.09 -6.79 23.85
C ALA A 166 -44.05 -7.23 22.71
N ARG A 167 -44.11 -8.57 22.55
CA ARG A 167 -45.29 -9.45 22.37
C ARG A 167 -45.55 -10.14 21.02
N SER A 168 -45.27 -11.44 21.08
CA SER A 168 -46.04 -12.59 20.55
C SER A 168 -47.51 -12.33 20.20
N GLY A 169 -47.96 -12.73 19.01
CA GLY A 169 -49.38 -12.76 18.66
C GLY A 169 -49.64 -13.07 17.18
N SER A 170 -50.25 -14.23 16.93
CA SER A 170 -50.49 -14.89 15.65
C SER A 170 -51.63 -14.30 14.79
N MET A 171 -51.49 -14.56 13.47
CA MET A 171 -52.52 -14.88 12.46
C MET A 171 -53.09 -13.81 11.49
N ALA A 172 -52.79 -14.10 10.21
CA ALA A 172 -53.65 -14.13 9.01
C ALA A 172 -54.14 -12.82 8.35
N GLY A 173 -53.74 -12.64 7.08
CA GLY A 173 -54.35 -11.68 6.15
C GLY A 173 -53.53 -11.46 4.88
N SER A 174 -53.93 -12.13 3.79
CA SER A 174 -53.36 -12.06 2.44
C SER A 174 -53.44 -10.66 1.81
N SER A 175 -52.34 -10.15 1.24
CA SER A 175 -52.24 -9.64 -0.14
C SER A 175 -50.95 -8.82 -0.35
N THR A 176 -50.31 -9.05 -1.50
CA THR A 176 -49.25 -8.25 -2.16
C THR A 176 -47.87 -8.15 -1.49
N GLN A 177 -46.91 -8.82 -2.12
CA GLN A 177 -45.49 -8.89 -1.84
C GLN A 177 -44.85 -7.49 -1.74
N LEU A 178 -44.31 -7.11 -0.56
CA LEU A 178 -43.18 -6.17 -0.34
C LEU A 178 -42.91 -5.83 1.14
N SER A 179 -43.69 -6.33 2.12
CA SER A 179 -43.71 -5.77 3.49
C SER A 179 -42.94 -6.53 4.60
N ALA A 180 -41.91 -7.31 4.29
CA ALA A 180 -41.12 -8.00 5.33
C ALA A 180 -39.61 -7.71 5.22
N LEU A 181 -39.20 -6.52 5.63
CA LEU A 181 -37.79 -6.16 5.82
C LEU A 181 -37.54 -5.88 7.30
N SER A 182 -36.54 -6.59 7.85
CA SER A 182 -36.24 -6.63 9.28
C SER A 182 -35.90 -5.24 9.84
N PRO A 183 -36.43 -4.85 11.03
CA PRO A 183 -36.09 -3.59 11.67
C PRO A 183 -34.57 -3.50 11.88
N ALA A 184 -34.00 -2.32 11.68
CA ALA A 184 -32.56 -2.10 11.76
C ALA A 184 -32.02 -2.43 13.16
N ALA A 185 -30.89 -3.14 13.21
CA ALA A 185 -30.06 -3.19 14.40
C ALA A 185 -29.75 -1.74 14.84
N GLY A 186 -30.36 -1.30 15.95
CA GLY A 186 -30.21 0.05 16.51
C GLY A 186 -31.47 0.93 16.54
N GLY A 187 -32.63 0.46 16.06
CA GLY A 187 -33.91 1.17 16.25
C GLY A 187 -34.11 2.42 15.39
N TYR A 188 -33.28 2.64 14.37
CA TYR A 188 -33.46 3.72 13.40
C TYR A 188 -34.34 3.27 12.22
N GLU A 189 -35.16 4.17 11.69
CA GLU A 189 -35.97 3.92 10.49
C GLU A 189 -35.07 3.68 9.26
N THR A 190 -35.26 2.55 8.56
CA THR A 190 -34.58 2.28 7.28
C THR A 190 -35.34 2.95 6.14
N VAL A 191 -34.67 3.84 5.42
CA VAL A 191 -35.26 4.65 4.34
C VAL A 191 -34.73 4.27 2.96
N ALA A 192 -33.67 3.46 2.85
CA ALA A 192 -33.28 2.85 1.59
C ALA A 192 -32.46 1.57 1.79
N ILE A 193 -32.43 0.70 0.78
CA ILE A 193 -31.53 -0.46 0.71
C ILE A 193 -30.83 -0.49 -0.64
N LEU A 194 -29.51 -0.50 -0.63
CA LEU A 194 -28.64 -0.73 -1.79
C LEU A 194 -28.16 -2.18 -1.77
N ALA A 195 -28.65 -3.01 -2.69
CA ALA A 195 -28.31 -4.41 -2.79
C ALA A 195 -27.36 -4.69 -3.96
N TRP A 196 -26.25 -5.40 -3.70
CA TRP A 196 -25.37 -5.83 -4.77
C TRP A 196 -26.00 -6.96 -5.59
N ARG A 197 -25.97 -6.83 -6.93
CA ARG A 197 -26.50 -7.82 -7.87
C ARG A 197 -25.41 -8.43 -8.74
N MET A 198 -24.28 -7.74 -8.87
CA MET A 198 -23.12 -8.20 -9.64
C MET A 198 -22.43 -9.38 -8.94
N LYS A 199 -22.55 -10.59 -9.53
CA LYS A 199 -21.88 -11.81 -9.03
C LYS A 199 -20.55 -12.11 -9.73
N TRP A 200 -20.40 -11.66 -10.98
CA TRP A 200 -19.20 -11.82 -11.82
C TRP A 200 -19.18 -10.71 -12.88
N ILE A 201 -18.03 -10.51 -13.57
CA ILE A 201 -17.80 -9.42 -14.55
C ILE A 201 -18.82 -9.40 -15.71
N GLY A 202 -19.40 -10.56 -16.04
CA GLY A 202 -20.42 -10.72 -17.07
C GLY A 202 -21.87 -10.48 -16.62
N SER A 203 -22.15 -10.28 -15.32
CA SER A 203 -23.50 -9.96 -14.85
C SER A 203 -23.86 -8.55 -15.30
N THR A 204 -24.91 -8.36 -16.09
CA THR A 204 -25.29 -7.01 -16.56
C THR A 204 -25.91 -6.13 -15.47
N HIS A 205 -26.43 -6.74 -14.41
CA HIS A 205 -27.08 -6.06 -13.29
C HIS A 205 -26.05 -5.77 -12.19
N GLY A 206 -25.81 -4.48 -11.94
CA GLY A 206 -24.81 -4.00 -10.99
C GLY A 206 -25.35 -4.01 -9.56
N PHE A 207 -26.41 -3.23 -9.35
CA PHE A 207 -27.10 -3.09 -8.06
C PHE A 207 -28.59 -2.83 -8.24
N SER A 208 -29.34 -3.06 -7.16
CA SER A 208 -30.73 -2.60 -6.98
C SER A 208 -30.76 -1.64 -5.79
N LEU A 209 -31.33 -0.46 -5.97
CA LEU A 209 -31.58 0.53 -4.92
C LEU A 209 -33.08 0.60 -4.67
N TYR A 210 -33.49 0.26 -3.45
CA TYR A 210 -34.86 0.36 -2.98
C TYR A 210 -34.98 1.63 -2.16
N LEU A 211 -35.75 2.61 -2.65
CA LEU A 211 -36.04 3.85 -1.96
C LEU A 211 -37.34 3.69 -1.16
N MET A 212 -37.28 3.85 0.15
CA MET A 212 -38.41 3.74 1.06
C MET A 212 -38.75 5.13 1.58
N GLY A 213 -39.99 5.57 1.40
CA GLY A 213 -40.43 6.87 1.90
C GLY A 213 -40.10 8.07 0.99
N THR A 214 -39.90 7.86 -0.33
CA THR A 214 -39.78 8.98 -1.29
C THR A 214 -40.96 9.95 -1.20
N GLU A 215 -42.15 9.45 -0.88
CA GLU A 215 -43.35 10.28 -0.70
C GLU A 215 -43.24 11.24 0.49
N LYS A 216 -42.53 10.83 1.54
CA LYS A 216 -42.39 11.61 2.78
C LYS A 216 -41.11 12.43 2.84
N LEU A 217 -40.06 12.05 2.10
CA LEU A 217 -38.73 12.67 2.18
C LEU A 217 -38.42 13.59 0.99
N GLY A 218 -39.18 13.51 -0.11
CA GLY A 218 -39.06 14.42 -1.24
C GLY A 218 -37.95 14.09 -2.24
N ASP A 219 -37.98 14.77 -3.39
CA ASP A 219 -37.11 14.49 -4.54
C ASP A 219 -35.64 14.84 -4.31
N ARG A 220 -35.34 15.88 -3.52
CA ARG A 220 -33.95 16.27 -3.21
C ARG A 220 -33.23 15.21 -2.39
N TRP A 221 -33.92 14.63 -1.40
CA TRP A 221 -33.42 13.47 -0.65
C TRP A 221 -33.22 12.26 -1.56
N ALA A 222 -34.18 12.00 -2.48
CA ALA A 222 -34.08 10.88 -3.41
C ALA A 222 -32.85 11.02 -4.33
N LEU A 223 -32.62 12.21 -4.87
CA LEU A 223 -31.44 12.51 -5.72
C LEU A 223 -30.13 12.35 -4.94
N MET A 224 -30.03 12.87 -3.72
CA MET A 224 -28.86 12.69 -2.85
C MET A 224 -28.62 11.20 -2.54
N THR A 225 -29.68 10.44 -2.27
CA THR A 225 -29.62 9.01 -2.00
C THR A 225 -29.14 8.22 -3.22
N VAL A 226 -29.63 8.55 -4.42
CA VAL A 226 -29.16 7.94 -5.68
C VAL A 226 -27.70 8.26 -5.93
N MET A 227 -27.28 9.52 -5.77
CA MET A 227 -25.89 9.92 -6.01
C MET A 227 -24.91 9.30 -5.01
N THR A 228 -25.28 9.19 -3.73
CA THR A 228 -24.47 8.51 -2.73
C THR A 228 -24.43 6.99 -2.95
N ALA A 229 -25.53 6.37 -3.38
CA ALA A 229 -25.58 4.96 -3.78
C ALA A 229 -24.72 4.67 -5.03
N LEU A 230 -24.77 5.53 -6.04
CA LEU A 230 -23.90 5.48 -7.23
C LEU A 230 -22.44 5.58 -6.84
N ARG A 231 -22.11 6.46 -5.89
CA ARG A 231 -20.75 6.59 -5.37
C ARG A 231 -20.31 5.32 -4.63
N LEU A 232 -21.16 4.77 -3.76
CA LEU A 232 -20.91 3.50 -3.07
C LEU A 232 -20.67 2.37 -4.06
N PHE A 233 -21.48 2.29 -5.12
CA PHE A 233 -21.29 1.32 -6.18
C PHE A 233 -19.99 1.54 -6.95
N SER A 234 -19.65 2.78 -7.31
CA SER A 234 -18.35 3.08 -7.94
C SER A 234 -17.18 2.66 -7.08
N LEU A 235 -17.25 2.91 -5.76
CA LEU A 235 -16.25 2.48 -4.80
C LEU A 235 -16.19 0.95 -4.67
N HIS A 236 -17.35 0.27 -4.67
CA HIS A 236 -17.46 -1.20 -4.62
C HIS A 236 -16.93 -1.87 -5.89
N VAL A 237 -17.27 -1.32 -7.05
CA VAL A 237 -16.80 -1.76 -8.36
C VAL A 237 -15.31 -1.52 -8.49
N TYR A 238 -14.77 -0.39 -8.02
CA TYR A 238 -13.31 -0.20 -7.97
C TYR A 238 -12.62 -1.24 -7.07
N THR A 239 -13.27 -1.71 -5.99
CA THR A 239 -12.70 -2.80 -5.18
C THR A 239 -12.80 -4.18 -5.81
N TYR A 240 -13.87 -4.47 -6.55
CA TYR A 240 -14.09 -5.77 -7.20
C TYR A 240 -13.39 -5.89 -8.56
N LEU A 241 -13.43 -4.83 -9.38
CA LEU A 241 -12.93 -4.80 -10.76
C LEU A 241 -11.46 -4.44 -10.87
N VAL A 242 -10.83 -3.73 -9.91
CA VAL A 242 -9.38 -3.49 -10.04
C VAL A 242 -8.59 -4.80 -9.99
N PRO A 243 -8.89 -5.78 -9.10
CA PRO A 243 -8.25 -7.09 -9.17
C PRO A 243 -8.75 -7.95 -10.35
N HIS A 244 -10.06 -8.02 -10.60
CA HIS A 244 -10.62 -8.98 -11.57
C HIS A 244 -10.81 -8.45 -13.00
N ALA A 245 -11.04 -7.16 -13.24
CA ALA A 245 -11.16 -6.61 -14.60
C ALA A 245 -9.80 -6.42 -15.27
N LEU A 246 -8.72 -6.22 -14.49
CA LEU A 246 -7.36 -6.34 -15.01
C LEU A 246 -7.07 -7.79 -15.43
N LEU A 247 -7.51 -8.79 -14.64
CA LEU A 247 -7.43 -10.22 -15.01
C LEU A 247 -8.31 -10.59 -16.20
N ALA A 248 -9.57 -10.13 -16.26
CA ALA A 248 -10.47 -10.43 -17.36
C ALA A 248 -10.12 -9.68 -18.65
N ARG A 249 -9.51 -8.49 -18.56
CA ARG A 249 -8.95 -7.77 -19.72
C ARG A 249 -7.60 -8.34 -20.14
N ALA A 250 -6.76 -8.80 -19.22
CA ALA A 250 -5.56 -9.58 -19.54
C ALA A 250 -5.96 -10.88 -20.23
N LEU A 251 -6.91 -11.64 -19.70
CA LEU A 251 -7.42 -12.89 -20.30
C LEU A 251 -8.19 -12.67 -21.61
N CYS A 252 -8.97 -11.58 -21.77
CA CYS A 252 -9.60 -11.22 -23.05
C CYS A 252 -8.59 -10.72 -24.09
N SER A 253 -7.52 -10.03 -23.69
CA SER A 253 -6.41 -9.70 -24.57
C SER A 253 -5.62 -10.95 -24.95
N ILE A 254 -5.40 -11.90 -24.02
CA ILE A 254 -4.75 -13.19 -24.28
C ILE A 254 -5.60 -14.04 -25.25
N ARG A 255 -6.94 -14.12 -25.08
CA ARG A 255 -7.83 -14.84 -26.01
C ARG A 255 -8.00 -14.16 -27.37
N ARG A 256 -7.88 -12.84 -27.48
CA ARG A 256 -7.95 -12.11 -28.77
C ARG A 256 -6.61 -12.06 -29.51
N VAL A 257 -5.48 -12.13 -28.80
CA VAL A 257 -4.14 -12.17 -29.40
C VAL A 257 -3.77 -13.59 -29.83
N ALA A 258 -4.25 -14.64 -29.14
CA ALA A 258 -4.12 -16.03 -29.59
C ALA A 258 -4.87 -16.34 -30.91
N SER A 259 -5.76 -15.45 -31.36
CA SER A 259 -6.52 -15.57 -32.63
C SER A 259 -5.99 -14.65 -33.75
N ALA A 260 -4.94 -13.86 -33.51
CA ALA A 260 -4.39 -12.90 -34.47
C ALA A 260 -2.99 -13.29 -35.01
N ASN A 261 -2.56 -14.54 -34.76
CA ASN A 261 -1.34 -15.12 -35.32
C ASN A 261 -1.55 -15.47 -36.81
N HIS A 262 -1.64 -14.44 -37.66
CA HIS A 262 -1.40 -14.52 -39.09
C HIS A 262 -1.16 -13.09 -39.62
N MET A 263 0.04 -12.56 -39.39
CA MET A 263 0.54 -11.35 -40.05
C MET A 263 2.04 -11.59 -40.31
N ASP A 264 2.32 -12.27 -41.42
CA ASP A 264 3.65 -12.37 -42.02
C ASP A 264 4.01 -11.01 -42.66
N SER A 265 4.93 -10.27 -42.04
CA SER A 265 5.73 -9.26 -42.76
C SER A 265 7.03 -8.94 -42.02
N PRO A 266 8.22 -9.06 -42.65
CA PRO A 266 9.50 -9.00 -41.95
C PRO A 266 10.09 -7.57 -41.98
N SER A 267 10.11 -6.88 -40.84
CA SER A 267 11.07 -5.78 -40.55
C SER A 267 11.08 -5.30 -39.09
N THR A 268 10.41 -5.97 -38.16
CA THR A 268 10.32 -5.52 -36.77
C THR A 268 11.50 -6.05 -35.95
N ILE A 269 12.33 -5.13 -35.44
CA ILE A 269 13.26 -5.38 -34.33
C ILE A 269 12.54 -6.29 -33.31
N PRO A 270 13.12 -7.45 -32.92
CA PRO A 270 12.55 -8.34 -31.90
C PRO A 270 12.33 -7.49 -30.64
N THR A 271 11.09 -7.07 -30.41
CA THR A 271 10.83 -5.98 -29.46
C THR A 271 10.72 -6.50 -28.04
N TYR A 272 10.39 -7.78 -27.87
CA TYR A 272 10.19 -8.43 -26.57
C TYR A 272 10.79 -9.85 -26.51
N ASP A 273 11.43 -10.28 -27.60
CA ASP A 273 12.06 -11.58 -27.83
C ASP A 273 13.42 -11.38 -28.54
N GLY A 274 14.10 -12.47 -28.88
CA GLY A 274 15.43 -12.44 -29.51
C GLY A 274 16.60 -12.50 -28.51
N GLU A 275 17.81 -12.41 -29.05
CA GLU A 275 19.06 -12.66 -28.30
C GLU A 275 19.20 -11.80 -27.03
N ASP A 276 18.78 -10.53 -27.07
CA ASP A 276 18.82 -9.65 -25.90
C ASP A 276 17.91 -10.14 -24.77
N ALA A 277 16.69 -10.58 -25.11
CA ALA A 277 15.75 -11.13 -24.15
C ALA A 277 16.26 -12.45 -23.58
N GLU A 278 16.85 -13.30 -24.42
CA GLU A 278 17.49 -14.56 -24.01
C GLU A 278 18.65 -14.31 -23.04
N ARG A 279 19.57 -13.39 -23.36
CA ARG A 279 20.69 -13.01 -22.49
C ARG A 279 20.21 -12.49 -21.14
N VAL A 280 19.24 -11.57 -21.13
CA VAL A 280 18.66 -11.02 -19.89
C VAL A 280 18.01 -12.11 -19.05
N PHE A 281 17.27 -13.01 -19.69
CA PHE A 281 16.60 -14.13 -19.03
C PHE A 281 17.61 -15.14 -18.45
N ALA A 282 18.63 -15.54 -19.20
CA ALA A 282 19.68 -16.44 -18.74
C ALA A 282 20.40 -15.87 -17.51
N ARG A 283 20.74 -14.58 -17.57
CA ARG A 283 21.39 -13.85 -16.47
C ARG A 283 20.51 -13.83 -15.22
N SER A 284 19.22 -13.52 -15.37
CA SER A 284 18.27 -13.55 -14.26
C SER A 284 18.12 -14.96 -13.70
N ARG A 285 17.96 -15.98 -14.56
CA ARG A 285 17.85 -17.38 -14.15
C ARG A 285 19.06 -17.83 -13.34
N ALA A 286 20.27 -17.57 -13.81
CA ALA A 286 21.49 -17.89 -13.06
C ALA A 286 21.52 -17.19 -11.69
N HIS A 287 21.14 -15.90 -11.63
CA HIS A 287 21.07 -15.16 -10.38
C HIS A 287 20.11 -15.78 -9.36
N TRP A 288 18.88 -16.09 -9.76
CA TRP A 288 17.87 -16.63 -8.86
C TRP A 288 18.11 -18.10 -8.50
N GLN A 289 18.63 -18.91 -9.42
CA GLN A 289 19.05 -20.28 -9.11
C GLN A 289 20.20 -20.30 -8.10
N GLN A 290 21.17 -19.40 -8.23
CA GLN A 290 22.24 -19.25 -7.25
C GLN A 290 21.69 -18.83 -5.88
N ALA A 291 20.76 -17.87 -5.84
CA ALA A 291 20.12 -17.44 -4.60
C ALA A 291 19.35 -18.59 -3.92
N LEU A 292 18.63 -19.40 -4.69
CA LEU A 292 17.94 -20.59 -4.20
C LEU A 292 18.92 -21.66 -3.69
N ALA A 293 19.98 -21.95 -4.43
CA ALA A 293 20.99 -22.92 -4.02
C ALA A 293 21.68 -22.49 -2.71
N GLN A 294 22.01 -21.20 -2.58
CA GLN A 294 22.55 -20.64 -1.34
C GLN A 294 21.54 -20.75 -0.19
N ALA A 295 20.25 -20.48 -0.46
CA ALA A 295 19.19 -20.60 0.54
C ALA A 295 19.00 -22.04 1.05
N LEU A 296 19.03 -23.02 0.15
CA LEU A 296 18.90 -24.44 0.47
C LEU A 296 20.13 -25.02 1.19
N ALA A 297 21.32 -24.43 0.99
CA ALA A 297 22.54 -24.82 1.70
C ALA A 297 22.59 -24.30 3.15
N LEU A 298 21.73 -23.36 3.52
CA LEU A 298 21.62 -22.87 4.89
C LEU A 298 20.87 -23.89 5.77
N PRO A 299 21.25 -24.06 7.05
CA PRO A 299 20.54 -24.93 7.96
C PRO A 299 19.02 -24.69 8.00
N SER A 300 18.23 -25.70 8.32
CA SER A 300 16.76 -25.64 8.41
C SER A 300 16.24 -24.91 9.65
N THR A 301 17.01 -23.94 10.19
CA THR A 301 16.60 -23.16 11.37
C THR A 301 16.35 -21.71 10.98
N ALA A 302 15.43 -21.05 11.68
CA ALA A 302 15.00 -19.69 11.41
C ALA A 302 16.15 -18.67 11.39
N ALA A 303 17.10 -18.79 12.32
CA ALA A 303 18.28 -17.90 12.36
C ALA A 303 19.39 -18.30 11.38
N ALA A 304 19.19 -19.36 10.61
CA ALA A 304 20.00 -19.58 9.41
C ALA A 304 19.56 -18.67 8.26
N ALA A 305 18.43 -17.96 8.35
CA ALA A 305 18.24 -16.74 7.57
C ALA A 305 19.46 -15.84 7.89
N ALA A 306 20.35 -15.73 6.91
CA ALA A 306 21.77 -15.40 7.09
C ALA A 306 22.04 -14.27 8.11
N PRO A 307 23.23 -14.19 8.74
CA PRO A 307 23.60 -13.10 9.66
C PRO A 307 23.26 -11.68 9.15
N LYS A 308 23.24 -11.50 7.82
CA LYS A 308 22.82 -10.27 7.13
C LYS A 308 21.33 -9.92 7.29
N ALA A 309 20.43 -10.89 7.44
CA ALA A 309 19.01 -10.67 7.66
C ALA A 309 18.73 -10.25 9.11
N LEU A 310 19.58 -10.64 10.06
CA LEU A 310 19.46 -10.26 11.47
C LEU A 310 20.09 -8.90 11.80
N ASP A 311 20.97 -8.41 10.94
CA ASP A 311 21.57 -7.07 11.04
C ASP A 311 20.61 -6.00 10.49
N VAL A 312 19.68 -5.55 11.33
CA VAL A 312 18.63 -4.57 10.96
C VAL A 312 19.22 -3.21 10.57
N GLN A 313 20.42 -2.87 11.04
CA GLN A 313 21.09 -1.61 10.68
C GLN A 313 21.39 -1.51 9.18
N ARG A 314 21.43 -2.64 8.46
CA ARG A 314 21.58 -2.67 6.99
C ARG A 314 20.44 -2.00 6.23
N ALA A 315 19.26 -1.93 6.85
CA ALA A 315 18.11 -1.21 6.31
C ALA A 315 18.30 0.32 6.35
N LEU A 316 19.22 0.80 7.20
CA LEU A 316 19.57 2.22 7.29
C LEU A 316 20.78 2.53 6.41
N PHE A 317 20.79 3.72 5.82
CA PHE A 317 21.94 4.25 5.09
C PHE A 317 22.15 5.76 5.26
N ARG A 318 21.17 6.58 4.89
CA ARG A 318 21.12 8.04 5.11
C ARG A 318 19.71 8.45 5.59
N THR A 319 19.07 7.52 6.30
CA THR A 319 17.74 7.73 6.88
C THR A 319 17.82 8.85 7.92
N PRO A 320 16.96 9.87 7.90
CA PRO A 320 16.95 10.91 8.93
C PRO A 320 16.39 10.37 10.24
N ALA A 321 16.85 10.93 11.35
CA ALA A 321 16.24 10.70 12.65
C ALA A 321 14.89 11.43 12.72
N LEU A 322 13.89 10.81 13.35
CA LEU A 322 12.66 11.53 13.68
C LEU A 322 13.00 12.61 14.73
N PRO A 323 12.42 13.83 14.67
CA PRO A 323 12.67 14.87 15.67
C PRO A 323 12.25 14.45 17.09
N ASP A 324 13.03 14.83 18.10
CA ASP A 324 12.81 14.48 19.52
C ASP A 324 11.61 15.19 20.16
N SER A 325 11.20 16.33 19.59
CA SER A 325 9.99 17.04 19.98
C SER A 325 9.07 17.19 18.77
N LEU A 326 7.82 16.78 18.92
CA LEU A 326 6.77 16.85 17.93
C LEU A 326 5.55 17.56 18.54
N PRO A 327 4.77 18.32 17.76
CA PRO A 327 3.56 18.94 18.30
C PRO A 327 2.58 17.87 18.78
N ARG A 328 2.01 18.09 19.95
CA ARG A 328 1.07 17.16 20.61
C ARG A 328 -0.08 16.74 19.69
N ASP A 329 -0.66 17.72 19.00
CA ASP A 329 -1.86 17.52 18.15
C ASP A 329 -1.51 17.21 16.68
N ALA A 330 -0.23 16.94 16.37
CA ALA A 330 0.17 16.66 14.99
C ALA A 330 -0.19 15.23 14.57
N ASP A 331 -1.20 15.09 13.70
CA ASP A 331 -1.49 13.82 13.01
C ASP A 331 -0.50 13.51 11.89
N THR A 332 0.22 14.52 11.43
CA THR A 332 1.09 14.47 10.26
C THR A 332 2.23 15.46 10.42
N ILE A 333 3.41 15.05 9.96
CA ILE A 333 4.56 15.94 9.74
C ILE A 333 5.00 15.87 8.29
N TYR A 334 5.86 16.80 7.91
CA TYR A 334 6.42 16.82 6.57
C TYR A 334 7.93 16.94 6.62
N GLY A 335 8.60 16.56 5.54
CA GLY A 335 10.00 16.86 5.34
C GLY A 335 10.35 16.90 3.86
N MET A 336 11.58 17.29 3.54
CA MET A 336 12.04 17.45 2.17
C MET A 336 13.51 17.01 2.03
N PRO A 337 13.88 16.34 0.93
CA PRO A 337 15.27 15.95 0.69
C PRO A 337 16.04 17.04 -0.06
N PHE A 338 17.32 17.18 0.27
CA PHE A 338 18.27 18.04 -0.44
C PHE A 338 19.39 17.21 -1.08
N TRP A 339 19.84 17.65 -2.25
CA TRP A 339 20.85 16.98 -3.05
C TRP A 339 21.90 17.99 -3.48
N THR A 340 23.16 17.57 -3.45
CA THR A 340 24.30 18.32 -3.97
C THR A 340 24.77 17.65 -5.25
N GLY A 341 25.16 18.43 -6.24
CA GLY A 341 25.59 17.96 -7.55
C GLY A 341 27.06 18.25 -7.79
N ALA A 342 27.80 17.26 -8.27
CA ALA A 342 29.13 17.44 -8.83
C ALA A 342 29.07 17.25 -10.36
N PRO A 343 28.71 18.30 -11.12
CA PRO A 343 28.65 18.19 -12.58
C PRO A 343 30.06 18.04 -13.17
N LEU A 344 30.18 17.23 -14.22
CA LEU A 344 31.44 17.02 -14.95
C LEU A 344 31.86 18.27 -15.77
N LYS A 345 30.88 19.07 -16.20
CA LYS A 345 31.12 20.37 -16.85
C LYS A 345 30.57 21.50 -15.97
N PRO A 346 31.08 22.74 -16.11
CA PRO A 346 30.54 23.88 -15.36
C PRO A 346 29.03 24.00 -15.53
N CYS A 347 28.30 23.96 -14.42
CA CYS A 347 26.87 24.20 -14.38
C CYS A 347 26.54 25.06 -13.16
N ALA A 348 25.59 25.98 -13.31
CA ALA A 348 25.09 26.81 -12.22
C ALA A 348 24.31 25.99 -11.17
N HIS A 349 23.68 24.91 -11.59
CA HIS A 349 22.88 24.05 -10.72
C HIS A 349 23.76 23.04 -9.96
N ARG A 350 24.11 23.40 -8.72
CA ARG A 350 24.87 22.53 -7.81
C ARG A 350 24.03 21.97 -6.67
N ASN A 351 22.81 22.45 -6.47
CA ASN A 351 21.92 21.99 -5.41
C ASN A 351 20.52 21.74 -5.99
N LEU A 352 19.88 20.66 -5.55
CA LEU A 352 18.47 20.39 -5.81
C LEU A 352 17.74 20.16 -4.51
N GLN A 353 16.50 20.64 -4.47
CA GLN A 353 15.56 20.36 -3.39
C GLN A 353 14.42 19.53 -3.98
N GLY A 354 14.21 18.35 -3.40
CA GLY A 354 13.13 17.46 -3.80
C GLY A 354 11.74 17.95 -3.33
N PRO A 355 10.70 17.19 -3.63
CA PRO A 355 9.33 17.53 -3.24
C PRO A 355 9.14 17.40 -1.72
N LYS A 356 8.10 18.08 -1.22
CA LYS A 356 7.62 17.92 0.15
C LYS A 356 6.94 16.57 0.33
N GLU A 357 7.32 15.88 1.38
CA GLU A 357 6.91 14.51 1.68
C GLU A 357 6.16 14.45 3.00
N LYS A 358 5.05 13.71 3.01
CA LYS A 358 4.09 13.62 4.12
C LYS A 358 4.34 12.35 4.92
N PHE A 359 4.37 12.45 6.24
CA PHE A 359 4.49 11.32 7.17
C PHE A 359 3.32 11.35 8.15
N SER A 360 2.58 10.26 8.21
CA SER A 360 1.44 10.12 9.12
C SER A 360 1.90 9.61 10.48
N LEU A 361 1.74 10.44 11.52
CA LEU A 361 2.02 10.06 12.91
C LEU A 361 0.86 9.30 13.55
N ARG A 362 -0.34 9.46 12.99
CA ARG A 362 -1.56 8.76 13.41
C ARG A 362 -2.12 7.88 12.30
N THR A 363 -2.81 6.81 12.69
CA THR A 363 -3.61 5.94 11.81
C THR A 363 -5.05 5.90 12.30
N LYS A 364 -5.97 5.47 11.42
CA LYS A 364 -7.38 5.23 11.77
C LYS A 364 -7.66 3.79 12.23
N TYR A 365 -6.73 2.88 11.97
CA TYR A 365 -6.96 1.44 12.12
C TYR A 365 -5.79 0.78 12.82
N ARG A 366 -6.11 -0.13 13.76
CA ARG A 366 -5.13 -1.04 14.37
C ARG A 366 -4.76 -2.15 13.40
N ILE A 367 -3.57 -2.70 13.58
CA ILE A 367 -3.10 -3.88 12.86
C ILE A 367 -3.58 -5.10 13.62
N ARG A 368 -4.41 -5.92 12.98
CA ARG A 368 -4.87 -7.16 13.59
C ARG A 368 -3.74 -8.19 13.55
N VAL A 369 -3.44 -8.81 14.69
CA VAL A 369 -2.39 -9.83 14.85
C VAL A 369 -3.02 -11.15 15.25
N THR A 370 -2.67 -12.21 14.51
CA THR A 370 -3.04 -13.61 14.79
C THR A 370 -1.79 -14.46 14.95
N VAL A 371 -2.00 -15.70 15.38
CA VAL A 371 -0.94 -16.68 15.57
C VAL A 371 -0.94 -17.69 14.42
N ALA A 372 0.24 -18.15 14.02
CA ALA A 372 0.36 -19.22 13.03
C ALA A 372 -0.32 -20.52 13.51
N PRO A 373 -0.99 -21.26 12.60
CA PRO A 373 -1.52 -22.59 12.88
C PRO A 373 -0.43 -23.51 13.45
N ALA A 374 -0.83 -24.48 14.26
CA ALA A 374 0.10 -25.40 14.91
C ALA A 374 0.93 -26.23 13.91
N GLU A 375 0.38 -26.49 12.72
CA GLU A 375 1.09 -27.23 11.66
C GLU A 375 2.16 -26.40 10.95
N SER A 376 2.15 -25.07 11.10
CA SER A 376 3.15 -24.21 10.45
C SER A 376 4.54 -24.45 11.06
N MET A 377 5.48 -24.85 10.20
CA MET A 377 6.88 -25.06 10.58
C MET A 377 7.76 -23.83 10.34
N SER A 378 7.28 -22.84 9.57
CA SER A 378 8.08 -21.64 9.26
C SER A 378 8.43 -20.86 10.52
N PHE A 379 9.74 -20.65 10.73
CA PHE A 379 10.29 -19.95 11.89
C PHE A 379 9.95 -20.58 13.25
N ALA A 380 9.56 -21.86 13.29
CA ALA A 380 9.20 -22.55 14.53
C ALA A 380 10.42 -22.84 15.42
N THR A 381 11.60 -23.07 14.82
CA THR A 381 12.84 -23.44 15.51
C THR A 381 13.95 -22.40 15.31
N TRP A 382 14.62 -22.04 16.40
CA TRP A 382 15.74 -21.09 16.42
C TRP A 382 16.98 -21.75 17.03
N PRO A 383 18.19 -21.52 16.50
CA PRO A 383 19.40 -22.11 17.07
C PRO A 383 19.71 -21.49 18.43
N GLY A 384 20.23 -22.33 19.34
CA GLY A 384 20.68 -21.91 20.68
C GLY A 384 19.60 -21.82 21.75
N THR A 385 18.32 -21.98 21.39
CA THR A 385 17.22 -21.97 22.37
C THR A 385 16.08 -22.89 21.93
N PRO A 386 15.45 -23.65 22.86
CA PRO A 386 14.21 -24.38 22.57
C PRO A 386 12.99 -23.44 22.51
N HIS A 387 13.16 -22.17 22.87
CA HIS A 387 12.08 -21.21 23.02
C HIS A 387 11.85 -20.41 21.73
N ASN A 388 10.59 -20.03 21.50
CA ASN A 388 10.21 -19.11 20.43
C ASN A 388 9.39 -17.96 21.04
N GLY A 389 10.00 -16.79 21.11
CA GLY A 389 9.38 -15.56 21.63
C GLY A 389 9.15 -14.50 20.56
N VAL A 390 9.33 -14.81 19.26
CA VAL A 390 9.27 -13.81 18.18
C VAL A 390 7.98 -13.00 18.21
N ALA A 391 6.82 -13.65 18.40
CA ALA A 391 5.54 -12.94 18.43
C ALA A 391 5.44 -11.94 19.60
N TRP A 392 5.83 -12.37 20.81
CA TRP A 392 5.83 -11.51 22.00
C TRP A 392 6.82 -10.34 21.83
N LEU A 393 8.02 -10.61 21.32
CA LEU A 393 9.03 -9.60 21.07
C LEU A 393 8.56 -8.61 19.99
N ALA A 394 7.85 -9.04 18.95
CA ALA A 394 7.37 -8.15 17.89
C ALA A 394 6.29 -7.20 18.41
N LEU A 395 5.39 -7.68 19.28
CA LEU A 395 4.41 -6.83 19.95
C LEU A 395 5.07 -5.85 20.93
N GLY A 396 6.06 -6.32 21.67
CA GLY A 396 6.84 -5.46 22.54
C GLY A 396 7.62 -4.38 21.79
N TRP A 397 8.21 -4.69 20.64
CA TRP A 397 8.84 -3.69 19.77
C TRP A 397 7.83 -2.72 19.16
N ALA A 398 6.64 -3.20 18.76
CA ALA A 398 5.55 -2.34 18.31
C ALA A 398 5.07 -1.37 19.41
N TYR A 399 5.02 -1.83 20.66
CA TYR A 399 4.80 -0.98 21.83
C TYR A 399 5.92 0.06 21.98
N VAL A 400 7.20 -0.36 21.94
CA VAL A 400 8.36 0.56 22.08
C VAL A 400 8.32 1.66 21.02
N LEU A 401 8.02 1.33 19.77
CA LEU A 401 7.88 2.31 18.67
C LEU A 401 6.71 3.28 18.94
N SER A 402 5.58 2.75 19.43
CA SER A 402 4.40 3.55 19.75
C SER A 402 4.62 4.48 20.94
N ALA A 403 5.19 3.97 22.03
CA ALA A 403 5.52 4.72 23.23
C ALA A 403 6.55 5.81 22.91
N SER A 404 7.57 5.51 22.09
CA SER A 404 8.58 6.52 21.72
C SER A 404 7.98 7.64 20.88
N LEU A 405 7.04 7.33 19.99
CA LEU A 405 6.31 8.37 19.25
C LEU A 405 5.41 9.21 20.17
N ALA A 406 4.71 8.57 21.11
CA ALA A 406 3.86 9.25 22.07
C ALA A 406 4.67 10.19 23.00
N GLU A 407 5.82 9.72 23.49
CA GLU A 407 6.77 10.52 24.28
C GLU A 407 7.23 11.78 23.51
N ARG A 408 7.56 11.65 22.23
CA ARG A 408 7.94 12.78 21.36
C ARG A 408 6.81 13.79 21.18
N GLN A 409 5.55 13.35 21.26
CA GLN A 409 4.36 14.21 21.22
C GLN A 409 3.91 14.67 22.62
N SER A 410 4.63 14.32 23.68
CA SER A 410 4.23 14.58 25.07
C SER A 410 2.83 14.01 25.39
N VAL A 411 2.53 12.83 24.86
CA VAL A 411 1.29 12.07 25.11
C VAL A 411 1.63 10.83 25.94
N SER A 412 0.89 10.58 27.01
CA SER A 412 1.04 9.38 27.84
C SER A 412 0.39 8.16 27.19
N VAL A 413 0.92 6.98 27.50
CA VAL A 413 0.29 5.69 27.22
C VAL A 413 -0.48 5.27 28.47
N GLU A 414 -1.69 4.75 28.29
CA GLU A 414 -2.58 4.32 29.36
C GLU A 414 -2.99 2.86 29.15
N TYR A 415 -3.13 2.11 30.23
CA TYR A 415 -3.79 0.81 30.16
C TYR A 415 -5.28 1.03 29.88
N ARG A 416 -5.88 0.14 29.10
CA ARG A 416 -7.32 0.19 28.85
C ARG A 416 -8.04 -0.48 30.03
N ASP A 417 -9.07 0.18 30.56
CA ASP A 417 -9.84 -0.29 31.74
C ASP A 417 -10.33 -1.76 31.60
N GLU A 418 -10.41 -2.41 32.77
CA GLU A 418 -10.24 -3.86 33.07
C GLU A 418 -11.14 -4.92 32.39
N ASP A 419 -11.89 -4.61 31.32
CA ASP A 419 -12.80 -5.57 30.69
C ASP A 419 -12.12 -6.68 29.83
N THR A 420 -10.80 -6.67 29.70
CA THR A 420 -10.04 -7.72 28.97
C THR A 420 -9.10 -8.57 29.85
N CYS A 421 -9.12 -8.34 31.16
CA CYS A 421 -8.32 -9.06 32.14
C CYS A 421 -9.22 -9.96 33.00
N ASN A 422 -9.98 -10.89 32.42
CA ASN A 422 -10.66 -11.92 33.22
C ASN A 422 -9.60 -12.90 33.77
N VAL A 423 -9.01 -12.48 34.87
CA VAL A 423 -8.36 -13.27 35.90
C VAL A 423 -9.50 -13.98 36.63
N ASP A 424 -9.54 -15.31 36.49
CA ASP A 424 -10.18 -16.25 37.40
C ASP A 424 -11.72 -16.22 37.58
N GLY A 425 -12.36 -17.24 37.00
CA GLY A 425 -13.00 -18.24 37.86
C GLY A 425 -14.25 -17.86 38.66
N GLN A 426 -15.25 -17.17 38.09
CA GLN A 426 -16.63 -17.30 38.58
C GLN A 426 -17.69 -16.91 37.54
N THR A 427 -17.86 -17.72 36.49
CA THR A 427 -19.12 -17.73 35.71
C THR A 427 -19.55 -19.17 35.49
N ASP A 428 -20.78 -19.46 35.90
CA ASP A 428 -21.43 -20.75 35.77
C ASP A 428 -21.37 -21.28 34.32
N GLY A 429 -20.80 -22.47 34.13
CA GLY A 429 -21.23 -23.39 33.08
C GLY A 429 -20.58 -23.32 31.68
N THR A 430 -19.59 -22.47 31.40
CA THR A 430 -18.91 -22.48 30.08
C THR A 430 -17.48 -23.02 30.14
N GLN A 431 -17.27 -24.17 29.50
CA GLN A 431 -15.95 -24.81 29.28
C GLN A 431 -14.89 -23.78 28.88
N HIS A 432 -13.90 -23.54 29.75
CA HIS A 432 -12.68 -22.81 29.39
C HIS A 432 -11.88 -23.64 28.37
N ASP A 433 -11.63 -23.04 27.21
CA ASP A 433 -10.89 -23.66 26.12
C ASP A 433 -9.43 -23.85 26.53
N ASN A 434 -8.98 -25.10 26.62
CA ASN A 434 -7.73 -25.56 27.23
C ASN A 434 -6.49 -25.32 26.31
N THR A 435 -6.53 -24.32 25.46
CA THR A 435 -5.67 -24.20 24.26
C THR A 435 -4.60 -23.09 24.34
N GLN A 436 -4.65 -22.19 25.32
CA GLN A 436 -3.67 -21.11 25.49
C GLN A 436 -2.49 -21.52 26.41
N GLN A 437 -1.25 -21.27 25.97
CA GLN A 437 -0.04 -21.49 26.76
C GLN A 437 0.07 -20.47 27.90
N THR A 438 0.18 -20.94 29.14
CA THR A 438 0.54 -20.09 30.29
C THR A 438 2.06 -19.95 30.38
N VAL A 439 2.57 -18.72 30.40
CA VAL A 439 4.01 -18.39 30.44
C VAL A 439 4.36 -17.83 31.81
N SER A 440 5.30 -18.46 32.50
CA SER A 440 5.83 -17.98 33.79
C SER A 440 7.03 -17.06 33.56
N LEU A 441 7.00 -15.87 34.16
CA LEU A 441 8.08 -14.87 34.13
C LEU A 441 8.57 -14.59 35.56
N PRO A 442 9.28 -15.54 36.20
CA PRO A 442 9.67 -15.41 37.61
C PRO A 442 10.68 -14.29 37.87
N TYR A 443 11.43 -13.87 36.83
CA TYR A 443 12.36 -12.75 36.92
C TYR A 443 11.66 -11.39 36.85
N ALA A 444 10.46 -11.32 36.26
CA ALA A 444 9.78 -10.07 35.97
C ALA A 444 9.23 -9.43 37.25
N THR A 445 9.20 -8.10 37.30
CA THR A 445 8.50 -7.37 38.37
C THR A 445 6.97 -7.48 38.15
N PRO A 446 6.14 -7.18 39.17
CA PRO A 446 4.70 -7.06 38.98
C PRO A 446 4.33 -6.12 37.82
N ALA A 447 4.98 -4.94 37.75
CA ALA A 447 4.90 -3.99 36.65
C ALA A 447 5.12 -4.61 35.26
N GLU A 448 6.23 -5.35 35.13
CA GLU A 448 6.61 -5.98 33.87
C GLU A 448 5.63 -7.08 33.49
N ARG A 449 5.15 -7.88 34.46
CA ARG A 449 4.11 -8.90 34.22
C ARG A 449 2.81 -8.27 33.73
N ARG A 450 2.36 -7.17 34.36
CA ARG A 450 1.17 -6.43 33.93
C ARG A 450 1.32 -5.91 32.50
N TRP A 451 2.46 -5.31 32.18
CA TRP A 451 2.75 -4.85 30.83
C TRP A 451 2.72 -5.98 29.80
N TRP A 452 3.35 -7.13 30.09
CA TRP A 452 3.30 -8.30 29.22
C TRP A 452 1.86 -8.80 29.00
N ARG A 453 1.00 -8.79 30.02
CA ARG A 453 -0.43 -9.12 29.87
C ARG A 453 -1.13 -8.15 28.93
N ALA A 454 -0.92 -6.86 29.12
CA ALA A 454 -1.58 -5.82 28.32
C ALA A 454 -1.23 -5.89 26.83
N ILE A 455 -0.03 -6.35 26.46
CA ILE A 455 0.39 -6.45 25.06
C ILE A 455 0.12 -7.83 24.43
N THR A 456 -0.10 -8.90 25.20
CA THR A 456 -0.28 -10.28 24.68
C THR A 456 -1.71 -10.81 24.78
N ALA A 457 -2.52 -10.24 25.68
CA ALA A 457 -3.93 -10.58 25.81
C ALA A 457 -4.72 -10.20 24.55
N PRO A 458 -5.84 -10.88 24.28
CA PRO A 458 -6.77 -10.48 23.22
C PRO A 458 -7.20 -9.01 23.32
N GLY A 459 -7.34 -8.36 22.18
CA GLY A 459 -7.69 -6.95 22.09
C GLY A 459 -6.49 -6.01 22.07
N ALA A 460 -6.73 -4.78 22.51
CA ALA A 460 -5.70 -3.76 22.69
C ALA A 460 -5.69 -3.34 24.17
N GLY A 461 -4.78 -3.91 24.96
CA GLY A 461 -4.68 -3.66 26.40
C GLY A 461 -4.04 -2.32 26.77
N TRP A 462 -3.62 -1.53 25.79
CA TRP A 462 -3.09 -0.18 25.98
C TRP A 462 -3.61 0.77 24.88
N VAL A 463 -3.70 2.05 25.22
CA VAL A 463 -4.12 3.14 24.34
C VAL A 463 -3.27 4.38 24.61
N LEU A 464 -3.32 5.36 23.71
CA LEU A 464 -2.78 6.68 24.00
C LEU A 464 -3.84 7.50 24.74
N ALA A 465 -3.42 8.34 25.68
CA ALA A 465 -4.31 9.17 26.50
C ALA A 465 -5.18 10.15 25.68
N ASP A 466 -4.75 10.50 24.46
CA ASP A 466 -5.51 11.35 23.54
C ASP A 466 -6.48 10.56 22.62
N GLY A 467 -6.54 9.23 22.78
CA GLY A 467 -7.35 8.34 21.94
C GLY A 467 -6.77 8.09 20.53
N GLY A 468 -5.61 8.67 20.20
CA GLY A 468 -4.93 8.47 18.92
C GLY A 468 -4.38 7.06 18.76
N LEU A 469 -4.24 6.61 17.51
CA LEU A 469 -3.56 5.35 17.18
C LEU A 469 -2.26 5.64 16.45
N THR A 470 -1.16 5.03 16.89
CA THR A 470 0.12 5.04 16.17
C THR A 470 0.09 4.05 15.00
N PRO A 471 0.98 4.19 14.00
CA PRO A 471 1.10 3.22 12.91
C PRO A 471 1.45 1.78 13.32
N TRP A 472 1.92 1.57 14.56
CA TRP A 472 2.22 0.26 15.15
C TRP A 472 1.19 -0.20 16.18
N ALA A 473 0.06 0.50 16.31
CA ALA A 473 -1.02 0.08 17.20
C ALA A 473 -1.59 -1.27 16.74
N VAL A 474 -1.57 -2.25 17.64
CA VAL A 474 -1.98 -3.64 17.38
C VAL A 474 -3.30 -3.96 18.09
N ASP A 475 -4.06 -4.86 17.48
CA ASP A 475 -5.20 -5.55 18.06
C ASP A 475 -4.95 -7.07 17.98
N VAL A 476 -4.75 -7.74 19.12
CA VAL A 476 -4.47 -9.19 19.17
C VAL A 476 -5.79 -9.95 19.05
N ALA A 477 -5.84 -10.95 18.16
CA ALA A 477 -7.05 -11.75 17.97
C ALA A 477 -7.48 -12.51 19.24
N GLU A 478 -8.75 -12.93 19.28
CA GLU A 478 -9.40 -13.60 20.42
C GLU A 478 -8.64 -14.84 20.95
N GLU A 479 -7.94 -15.55 20.07
CA GLU A 479 -7.10 -16.70 20.44
C GLU A 479 -5.93 -16.32 21.35
N GLY A 480 -5.56 -15.04 21.44
CA GLY A 480 -4.44 -14.54 22.22
C GLY A 480 -3.09 -15.08 21.76
N LEU A 481 -2.01 -14.64 22.41
CA LEU A 481 -0.65 -15.15 22.19
C LEU A 481 -0.10 -15.93 23.40
N GLY A 482 -0.98 -16.36 24.30
CA GLY A 482 -0.65 -16.96 25.58
C GLY A 482 -1.02 -16.06 26.76
N ARG A 483 -1.06 -16.64 27.96
CA ARG A 483 -1.40 -15.94 29.21
C ARG A 483 -0.15 -15.82 30.09
N VAL A 484 0.15 -14.63 30.60
CA VAL A 484 1.23 -14.46 31.59
C VAL A 484 0.74 -14.92 32.96
N ALA A 485 1.47 -15.83 33.60
CA ALA A 485 1.11 -16.35 34.93
C ALA A 485 0.99 -15.24 36.00
N VAL A 486 0.05 -15.42 36.93
CA VAL A 486 -0.05 -14.62 38.16
C VAL A 486 0.82 -15.26 39.24
N ALA A 487 1.64 -14.46 39.92
CA ALA A 487 2.53 -14.97 40.97
C ALA A 487 1.81 -15.00 42.33
N THR A 488 1.10 -13.93 42.71
CA THR A 488 0.23 -13.82 43.89
C THR A 488 -0.83 -12.72 43.69
N ASP A 489 -1.98 -12.81 44.36
CA ASP A 489 -3.04 -11.76 44.33
C ASP A 489 -2.52 -10.40 44.83
N ALA A 490 -1.59 -10.40 45.79
CA ALA A 490 -0.98 -9.19 46.32
C ALA A 490 -0.14 -8.45 45.27
N ASP A 491 0.58 -9.17 44.41
CA ASP A 491 1.32 -8.57 43.29
C ASP A 491 0.38 -7.89 42.27
N GLU A 492 -0.87 -8.33 42.17
CA GLU A 492 -1.83 -7.73 41.24
C GLU A 492 -2.33 -6.38 41.73
N ILE A 493 -2.61 -6.25 43.03
CA ILE A 493 -3.10 -4.99 43.63
C ILE A 493 -2.06 -3.87 43.45
N ASP A 494 -0.79 -4.15 43.73
CA ASP A 494 0.28 -3.15 43.57
C ASP A 494 0.53 -2.82 42.09
N ALA A 495 0.44 -3.81 41.20
CA ALA A 495 0.63 -3.60 39.77
C ALA A 495 -0.50 -2.75 39.15
N VAL A 496 -1.73 -2.81 39.67
CA VAL A 496 -2.91 -2.05 39.16
C VAL A 496 -2.70 -0.53 39.25
N ALA A 497 -1.90 -0.06 40.22
CA ALA A 497 -1.60 1.36 40.38
C ALA A 497 -0.53 1.89 39.41
N GLU A 498 0.23 1.01 38.74
CA GLU A 498 1.37 1.40 37.92
C GLU A 498 0.98 1.83 36.50
N THR A 499 1.66 2.84 35.98
CA THR A 499 1.47 3.29 34.59
C THR A 499 2.19 2.38 33.60
N PRO A 500 1.76 2.35 32.32
CA PRO A 500 2.52 1.67 31.28
C PRO A 500 3.97 2.16 31.19
N PRO A 501 4.94 1.29 30.89
CA PRO A 501 6.36 1.66 30.84
C PRO A 501 6.66 2.63 29.70
N THR A 502 7.64 3.50 29.90
CA THR A 502 8.27 4.28 28.81
C THR A 502 8.87 3.36 27.75
N ALA A 503 9.11 3.88 26.54
CA ALA A 503 9.79 3.14 25.46
C ALA A 503 11.13 2.56 25.92
N ARG A 504 11.89 3.33 26.72
CA ARG A 504 13.18 2.89 27.28
C ARG A 504 13.02 1.77 28.31
N GLN A 505 12.02 1.84 29.18
CA GLN A 505 11.73 0.79 30.16
C GLN A 505 11.25 -0.49 29.46
N ALA A 506 10.32 -0.35 28.50
CA ALA A 506 9.85 -1.47 27.70
C ALA A 506 10.98 -2.16 26.92
N ALA A 507 11.91 -1.41 26.32
CA ALA A 507 13.08 -1.98 25.67
C ALA A 507 13.99 -2.78 26.62
N ARG A 508 14.08 -2.37 27.90
CA ARG A 508 14.78 -3.15 28.94
C ARG A 508 14.03 -4.41 29.32
N TYR A 509 12.69 -4.38 29.40
CA TYR A 509 11.89 -5.60 29.59
C TYR A 509 12.11 -6.60 28.45
N LEU A 510 12.19 -6.14 27.20
CA LEU A 510 12.56 -6.99 26.06
C LEU A 510 13.94 -7.61 26.23
N ALA A 511 14.94 -6.82 26.63
CA ALA A 511 16.30 -7.32 26.85
C ALA A 511 16.35 -8.38 27.96
N ARG A 512 15.62 -8.19 29.06
CA ARG A 512 15.50 -9.17 30.16
C ARG A 512 14.85 -10.46 29.70
N MET A 513 13.75 -10.38 28.95
CA MET A 513 13.10 -11.56 28.36
C MET A 513 14.05 -12.32 27.42
N CYS A 514 14.79 -11.59 26.58
CA CYS A 514 15.77 -12.18 25.67
C CYS A 514 16.89 -12.89 26.43
N ALA A 515 17.39 -12.31 27.52
CA ALA A 515 18.41 -12.95 28.36
C ALA A 515 17.87 -14.22 29.03
N PHE A 516 16.67 -14.16 29.61
CA PHE A 516 16.08 -15.27 30.35
C PHE A 516 15.78 -16.48 29.46
N PHE A 517 15.13 -16.28 28.30
CA PHE A 517 14.77 -17.35 27.37
C PHE A 517 15.82 -17.60 26.26
N ARG A 518 16.96 -16.91 26.31
CA ARG A 518 18.04 -16.98 25.30
C ARG A 518 17.56 -16.67 23.87
N LEU A 519 16.76 -15.61 23.71
CA LEU A 519 16.08 -15.23 22.46
C LEU A 519 16.89 -14.25 21.60
N GLY A 520 18.20 -14.12 21.81
CA GLY A 520 19.01 -13.01 21.27
C GLY A 520 18.73 -12.63 19.80
N SER A 521 18.86 -13.58 18.87
CA SER A 521 18.60 -13.33 17.44
C SER A 521 17.12 -13.12 17.09
N GLN A 522 16.21 -13.66 17.91
CA GLN A 522 14.78 -13.47 17.73
C GLN A 522 14.37 -12.01 18.00
N SER A 523 15.08 -11.29 18.85
CA SER A 523 14.79 -9.88 19.12
C SER A 523 14.98 -9.00 17.89
N SER A 524 16.11 -9.13 17.20
CA SER A 524 16.38 -8.36 15.97
C SER A 524 15.43 -8.76 14.84
N ALA A 525 15.10 -10.05 14.72
CA ALA A 525 14.12 -10.55 13.77
C ALA A 525 12.71 -10.00 14.04
N ALA A 526 12.30 -10.01 15.31
CA ALA A 526 11.03 -9.45 15.77
C ALA A 526 10.97 -7.92 15.61
N PHE A 527 12.08 -7.22 15.83
CA PHE A 527 12.19 -5.79 15.55
C PHE A 527 11.99 -5.51 14.05
N ALA A 528 12.64 -6.29 13.18
CA ALA A 528 12.45 -6.16 11.74
C ALA A 528 10.99 -6.41 11.33
N ALA A 529 10.29 -7.36 11.96
CA ALA A 529 8.84 -7.55 11.78
C ALA A 529 8.06 -6.30 12.21
N ALA A 530 8.29 -5.78 13.42
CA ALA A 530 7.63 -4.58 13.93
C ALA A 530 7.84 -3.34 13.02
N LEU A 531 9.01 -3.18 12.38
CA LEU A 531 9.24 -2.10 11.42
C LEU A 531 8.37 -2.20 10.17
N THR A 532 7.93 -3.41 9.81
CA THR A 532 7.09 -3.65 8.63
C THR A 532 5.59 -3.58 8.92
N PHE A 533 5.17 -3.53 10.18
CA PHE A 533 3.78 -3.45 10.61
C PHE A 533 2.96 -2.38 9.86
N PRO A 534 3.45 -1.14 9.67
CA PRO A 534 2.72 -0.12 8.91
C PRO A 534 2.33 -0.55 7.48
N LEU A 535 3.11 -1.42 6.80
CA LEU A 535 2.78 -1.98 5.47
C LEU A 535 1.50 -2.82 5.48
N HIS A 536 1.14 -3.37 6.64
CA HIS A 536 -0.01 -4.25 6.84
C HIS A 536 -1.24 -3.50 7.37
N SER A 537 -1.13 -2.19 7.65
CA SER A 537 -2.25 -1.40 8.14
C SER A 537 -3.36 -1.26 7.09
N HIS A 538 -4.61 -1.19 7.56
CA HIS A 538 -5.80 -1.02 6.71
C HIS A 538 -5.81 0.32 5.94
N THR A 539 -4.91 1.25 6.26
CA THR A 539 -4.75 2.47 5.43
C THR A 539 -4.28 2.15 4.01
N PHE A 540 -3.57 1.03 3.82
CA PHE A 540 -3.11 0.56 2.51
C PHE A 540 -4.08 -0.45 1.88
N TRP A 541 -4.88 -1.13 2.71
CA TRP A 541 -5.74 -2.24 2.29
C TRP A 541 -7.18 -2.01 2.76
N ARG A 542 -8.14 -2.03 1.84
CA ARG A 542 -9.56 -1.76 2.15
C ARG A 542 -10.30 -2.85 2.94
N GLU A 543 -9.63 -3.94 3.25
CA GLU A 543 -10.20 -5.06 4.00
C GLU A 543 -9.21 -5.48 5.10
N GLU A 544 -9.75 -5.76 6.29
CA GLU A 544 -8.99 -6.30 7.41
C GLU A 544 -8.36 -7.62 6.98
N ASN A 545 -7.03 -7.69 6.99
CA ASN A 545 -6.32 -8.96 6.89
C ASN A 545 -5.26 -9.00 8.00
N PRO A 546 -5.38 -9.93 8.96
CA PRO A 546 -4.44 -10.00 10.06
C PRO A 546 -3.05 -10.40 9.55
N ILE A 547 -2.02 -9.88 10.22
CA ILE A 547 -0.69 -10.50 10.15
C ILE A 547 -0.66 -11.72 11.07
N CYS A 548 0.14 -12.70 10.71
CA CYS A 548 0.17 -13.99 11.38
C CYS A 548 1.58 -14.30 11.85
N LEU A 549 1.84 -14.05 13.14
CA LEU A 549 3.16 -14.22 13.74
C LEU A 549 3.43 -15.69 14.13
N PRO A 550 4.70 -16.13 14.21
CA PRO A 550 5.04 -17.49 14.62
C PRO A 550 4.50 -17.81 16.00
N ARG A 551 4.01 -19.04 16.20
CA ARG A 551 3.43 -19.46 17.47
C ARG A 551 4.47 -19.40 18.60
N PRO A 552 4.19 -18.67 19.69
CA PRO A 552 5.11 -18.60 20.81
C PRO A 552 5.26 -19.98 21.47
N ARG A 553 6.47 -20.28 21.93
CA ARG A 553 6.84 -21.49 22.67
C ARG A 553 7.76 -21.09 23.82
N LEU A 554 7.18 -20.58 24.90
CA LEU A 554 7.92 -20.17 26.10
C LEU A 554 7.60 -21.20 27.20
N GLY A 555 8.56 -22.08 27.52
CA GLY A 555 8.33 -23.25 28.37
C GLY A 555 8.21 -22.92 29.86
N THR A 556 7.55 -23.79 30.62
CA THR A 556 7.34 -23.70 32.08
C THR A 556 8.32 -24.56 32.91
N ASP A 557 9.25 -25.28 32.28
CA ASP A 557 10.08 -26.29 32.97
C ASP A 557 11.31 -25.68 33.69
N ILE A 558 11.07 -24.95 34.77
CA ILE A 558 12.10 -24.79 35.82
C ILE A 558 12.02 -26.01 36.75
N GLY A 559 12.72 -27.08 36.33
CA GLY A 559 13.50 -27.94 37.22
C GLY A 559 12.87 -28.46 38.54
N ARG A 560 11.71 -29.13 38.49
CA ARG A 560 11.34 -30.12 39.52
C ARG A 560 11.91 -31.50 39.11
N GLY A 561 13.23 -31.62 39.07
CA GLY A 561 13.94 -32.76 38.46
C GLY A 561 15.34 -33.01 39.02
N GLY A 562 15.53 -32.85 40.33
CA GLY A 562 16.79 -33.10 41.03
C GLY A 562 16.63 -34.08 42.19
N SER A 563 16.15 -35.29 41.92
CA SER A 563 16.14 -36.38 42.91
C SER A 563 16.53 -37.69 42.25
N ARG A 564 17.83 -37.89 42.01
CA ARG A 564 18.41 -39.22 41.78
C ARG A 564 19.82 -39.32 42.35
N GLY A 565 19.95 -40.21 43.33
CA GLY A 565 21.04 -41.19 43.39
C GLY A 565 22.39 -40.72 43.90
N ARG A 566 22.61 -40.91 45.21
CA ARG A 566 23.97 -41.12 45.75
C ARG A 566 24.61 -42.31 45.03
N GLY A 567 25.63 -42.05 44.21
CA GLY A 567 26.53 -43.06 43.64
C GLY A 567 27.96 -42.55 43.71
N ARG A 568 28.74 -43.08 44.65
CA ARG A 568 30.18 -42.82 44.81
C ARG A 568 30.97 -43.48 43.67
N GLY A 569 31.90 -42.74 43.07
CA GLY A 569 32.99 -43.29 42.27
C GLY A 569 33.98 -42.20 41.84
N PRO A 570 35.25 -42.20 42.30
CA PRO A 570 36.23 -41.21 41.88
C PRO A 570 37.04 -41.74 40.68
N GLY A 571 36.90 -41.10 39.52
CA GLY A 571 37.69 -41.40 38.31
C GLY A 571 38.44 -40.15 37.86
N ARG A 572 39.73 -40.08 38.19
CA ARG A 572 40.66 -39.02 37.75
C ARG A 572 40.95 -39.17 36.25
N GLY A 573 40.69 -38.13 35.47
CA GLY A 573 41.12 -38.03 34.06
C GLY A 573 41.47 -36.58 33.73
N ARG A 574 42.77 -36.25 33.74
CA ARG A 574 43.31 -34.96 33.31
C ARG A 574 43.36 -34.94 31.77
N GLY A 575 42.61 -34.03 31.14
CA GLY A 575 42.74 -33.69 29.73
C GLY A 575 42.68 -32.18 29.55
N ARG A 576 43.85 -31.55 29.34
CA ARG A 576 43.98 -30.13 29.01
C ARG A 576 43.80 -29.93 27.51
N GLY A 577 43.02 -28.92 27.14
CA GLY A 577 43.18 -28.20 25.87
C GLY A 577 41.96 -28.18 24.96
N ARG A 578 41.24 -27.05 24.93
CA ARG A 578 40.90 -26.29 23.70
C ARG A 578 40.06 -25.05 24.03
N GLY A 579 40.50 -23.94 23.43
CA GLY A 579 39.88 -22.62 23.21
C GLY A 579 38.62 -22.21 23.97
N ARG A 580 38.76 -21.15 24.79
CA ARG A 580 37.64 -20.28 25.20
C ARG A 580 37.00 -19.65 23.96
N VAL A 581 35.81 -20.10 23.61
CA VAL A 581 34.80 -19.22 23.03
C VAL A 581 34.21 -18.45 24.22
N HIS A 582 34.13 -17.13 24.12
CA HIS A 582 33.47 -16.32 25.14
C HIS A 582 32.00 -16.73 25.22
N ASP A 583 31.65 -17.53 26.22
CA ASP A 583 30.29 -17.63 26.73
C ASP A 583 29.89 -16.21 27.14
N VAL A 584 28.80 -15.72 26.56
CA VAL A 584 28.15 -14.50 27.02
C VAL A 584 27.59 -14.86 28.38
N ASP A 585 28.25 -14.39 29.46
CA ASP A 585 27.83 -14.63 30.84
C ASP A 585 26.32 -14.36 30.94
N ALA A 586 25.57 -15.39 31.34
CA ALA A 586 24.15 -15.28 31.59
C ALA A 586 23.94 -14.13 32.58
N ILE A 587 23.30 -13.06 32.13
CA ILE A 587 22.90 -11.95 32.99
C ILE A 587 22.11 -12.57 34.15
N ASP A 588 22.58 -12.33 35.37
CA ASP A 588 21.90 -12.72 36.60
C ASP A 588 20.41 -12.34 36.46
N PRO A 589 19.44 -13.26 36.63
CA PRO A 589 18.02 -12.90 36.58
C PRO A 589 17.64 -11.81 37.61
N ALA A 590 18.49 -11.56 38.61
CA ALA A 590 18.42 -10.42 39.52
C ALA A 590 19.09 -9.13 38.99
N CYS A 591 19.54 -9.09 37.74
CA CYS A 591 20.17 -7.91 37.17
C CYS A 591 19.17 -6.75 37.17
N ASP A 592 19.54 -5.72 37.94
CA ASP A 592 18.80 -4.49 38.10
C ASP A 592 18.35 -3.96 36.74
N LEU A 593 17.05 -3.67 36.61
CA LEU A 593 16.43 -3.13 35.39
C LEU A 593 17.23 -1.93 34.84
N ALA A 594 17.83 -1.14 35.73
CA ALA A 594 18.66 0.01 35.37
C ALA A 594 19.93 -0.38 34.58
N ASN A 595 20.53 -1.53 34.88
CA ASN A 595 21.82 -1.99 34.34
C ASN A 595 21.70 -2.94 33.15
N CYS A 596 20.48 -3.40 32.80
CA CYS A 596 20.28 -4.23 31.62
C CYS A 596 20.62 -3.42 30.34
N PRO A 597 21.58 -3.88 29.52
CA PRO A 597 22.03 -3.12 28.36
C PRO A 597 20.91 -3.01 27.31
N LEU A 598 20.67 -1.78 26.85
CA LEU A 598 19.75 -1.53 25.73
C LEU A 598 20.34 -2.12 24.44
N SER A 599 19.44 -2.64 23.59
CA SER A 599 19.86 -3.20 22.31
C SER A 599 20.32 -2.12 21.33
N SER A 600 21.12 -2.52 20.33
CA SER A 600 21.62 -1.61 19.30
C SER A 600 20.50 -0.96 18.45
N GLU A 601 19.35 -1.65 18.37
CA GLU A 601 18.13 -1.22 17.71
C GLU A 601 17.52 -0.03 18.46
N PHE A 602 17.43 -0.09 19.79
CA PHE A 602 16.91 1.01 20.60
C PHE A 602 17.82 2.24 20.56
N ALA A 603 19.14 2.05 20.51
CA ALA A 603 20.09 3.16 20.39
C ALA A 603 19.90 3.99 19.11
N ASN A 604 19.35 3.39 18.05
CA ASN A 604 19.09 4.03 16.75
C ASN A 604 17.59 4.21 16.46
N LEU A 605 16.74 4.18 17.50
CA LEU A 605 15.29 4.12 17.36
C LEU A 605 14.70 5.28 16.53
N SER A 606 15.23 6.50 16.65
CA SER A 606 14.76 7.67 15.90
C SER A 606 14.87 7.49 14.39
N TYR A 607 15.93 6.84 13.89
CA TYR A 607 16.10 6.55 12.47
C TYR A 607 15.12 5.48 11.99
N TYR A 608 14.91 4.44 12.80
CA TYR A 608 13.98 3.37 12.49
C TYR A 608 12.51 3.83 12.52
N LEU A 609 12.16 4.75 13.44
CA LEU A 609 10.86 5.41 13.45
C LEU A 609 10.60 6.11 12.11
N SER A 610 11.53 6.95 11.64
CA SER A 610 11.42 7.62 10.33
C SER A 610 11.22 6.62 9.19
N LEU A 611 12.05 5.56 9.16
CA LEU A 611 11.97 4.53 8.11
C LEU A 611 10.60 3.83 8.12
N SER A 612 10.11 3.44 9.30
CA SER A 612 8.86 2.69 9.45
C SER A 612 7.61 3.58 9.27
N LEU A 613 7.69 4.87 9.59
CA LEU A 613 6.69 5.89 9.23
C LEU A 613 6.61 6.16 7.71
N ALA A 614 7.57 5.67 6.93
CA ALA A 614 7.59 5.73 5.47
C ALA A 614 7.42 4.35 4.82
N PRO A 615 6.22 3.73 4.91
CA PRO A 615 5.96 2.42 4.30
C PRO A 615 6.21 2.37 2.79
N TRP A 616 6.11 3.50 2.07
CA TRP A 616 6.50 3.58 0.65
C TRP A 616 8.01 3.49 0.42
N VAL A 617 8.84 3.95 1.37
CA VAL A 617 10.30 3.75 1.32
C VAL A 617 10.63 2.28 1.54
N ILE A 618 10.03 1.66 2.55
CA ILE A 618 10.21 0.23 2.83
C ILE A 618 9.73 -0.62 1.64
N GLY A 619 8.54 -0.33 1.10
CA GLY A 619 7.99 -1.03 -0.07
C GLY A 619 8.91 -0.96 -1.29
N SER A 620 9.40 0.24 -1.63
CA SER A 620 10.37 0.43 -2.73
C SER A 620 11.69 -0.31 -2.47
N ALA A 621 12.22 -0.26 -1.25
CA ALA A 621 13.44 -0.97 -0.86
C ALA A 621 13.29 -2.49 -0.93
N LEU A 622 12.14 -3.05 -0.54
CA LEU A 622 11.85 -4.48 -0.66
C LEU A 622 11.84 -4.91 -2.13
N PHE A 623 11.06 -4.22 -2.97
CA PHE A 623 10.90 -4.58 -4.40
C PHE A 623 12.12 -4.27 -5.27
N SER A 624 13.08 -3.49 -4.77
CA SER A 624 14.39 -3.35 -5.42
C SER A 624 15.08 -4.70 -5.68
N ALA A 625 14.77 -5.74 -4.89
CA ALA A 625 15.28 -7.10 -5.10
C ALA A 625 14.90 -7.73 -6.44
N PHE A 626 13.80 -7.27 -7.06
CA PHE A 626 13.30 -7.79 -8.34
C PHE A 626 13.66 -6.91 -9.54
N TRP A 627 14.36 -5.80 -9.31
CA TRP A 627 14.71 -4.84 -10.35
C TRP A 627 16.20 -4.89 -10.65
N GLU A 628 16.56 -4.61 -11.91
CA GLU A 628 17.95 -4.48 -12.32
C GLU A 628 18.13 -3.28 -13.24
N ARG A 629 19.24 -2.57 -13.05
CA ARG A 629 19.41 -1.19 -13.55
C ARG A 629 19.57 -1.09 -15.05
N ASP A 630 20.22 -2.07 -15.67
CA ASP A 630 20.56 -2.09 -17.09
C ASP A 630 19.50 -2.78 -17.96
N VAL A 631 18.44 -3.34 -17.34
CA VAL A 631 17.34 -3.98 -18.06
C VAL A 631 16.32 -2.92 -18.48
N PRO A 632 16.14 -2.65 -19.78
CA PRO A 632 15.11 -1.72 -20.25
C PRO A 632 13.70 -2.32 -20.14
N CYS A 633 12.68 -1.45 -20.20
CA CYS A 633 11.27 -1.86 -20.04
C CYS A 633 10.79 -2.96 -20.99
N HIS A 634 11.36 -3.05 -22.20
CA HIS A 634 11.00 -4.06 -23.20
C HIS A 634 11.62 -5.44 -22.92
N LEU A 635 12.54 -5.54 -21.96
CA LEU A 635 13.15 -6.80 -21.50
C LEU A 635 12.76 -7.11 -20.03
N ALA A 636 11.87 -6.32 -19.44
CA ALA A 636 11.44 -6.47 -18.04
C ALA A 636 10.84 -7.86 -17.76
N GLY A 637 10.07 -8.42 -18.70
CA GLY A 637 9.51 -9.76 -18.58
C GLY A 637 10.58 -10.84 -18.55
N ALA A 638 11.62 -10.71 -19.39
CA ALA A 638 12.76 -11.64 -19.43
C ALA A 638 13.52 -11.66 -18.10
N TRP A 639 13.65 -10.50 -17.44
CA TRP A 639 14.28 -10.43 -16.13
C TRP A 639 13.40 -10.97 -15.00
N ILE A 640 12.10 -10.67 -14.99
CA ILE A 640 11.23 -11.05 -13.86
C ILE A 640 10.83 -12.53 -13.91
N GLN A 641 10.68 -13.11 -15.09
CA GLN A 641 10.12 -14.46 -15.22
C GLN A 641 10.91 -15.54 -14.45
N PRO A 642 12.25 -15.55 -14.44
CA PRO A 642 13.01 -16.48 -13.58
C PRO A 642 12.82 -16.22 -12.07
N ALA A 643 12.65 -14.97 -11.66
CA ALA A 643 12.33 -14.64 -10.26
C ALA A 643 10.97 -15.23 -9.87
N ALA A 644 9.97 -15.06 -10.74
CA ALA A 644 8.62 -15.60 -10.57
C ALA A 644 8.63 -17.12 -10.48
N ALA A 645 9.41 -17.80 -11.34
CA ALA A 645 9.55 -19.26 -11.37
C ALA A 645 10.13 -19.85 -10.07
N ILE A 646 10.88 -19.07 -9.30
CA ILE A 646 11.45 -19.51 -8.02
C ILE A 646 10.61 -19.05 -6.83
N VAL A 647 10.26 -17.77 -6.78
CA VAL A 647 9.60 -17.18 -5.60
C VAL A 647 8.14 -17.61 -5.47
N ILE A 648 7.40 -17.73 -6.58
CA ILE A 648 5.97 -18.06 -6.51
C ILE A 648 5.75 -19.47 -5.93
N PRO A 649 6.41 -20.54 -6.44
CA PRO A 649 6.22 -21.87 -5.88
C PRO A 649 6.67 -22.02 -4.42
N ILE A 650 7.59 -21.17 -3.95
CA ILE A 650 8.00 -21.16 -2.53
C ILE A 650 6.89 -20.62 -1.64
N LEU A 651 6.20 -19.56 -2.07
CA LEU A 651 5.23 -18.83 -1.24
C LEU A 651 3.77 -19.29 -1.43
N TRP A 652 3.43 -19.82 -2.60
CA TRP A 652 2.09 -20.33 -2.92
C TRP A 652 2.22 -21.80 -3.29
N THR A 653 1.64 -22.66 -2.46
CA THR A 653 1.43 -24.06 -2.82
C THR A 653 0.32 -24.17 -3.88
N GLU A 654 0.10 -25.34 -4.47
CA GLU A 654 -0.85 -25.51 -5.59
C GLU A 654 -2.30 -25.06 -5.27
N THR A 655 -2.60 -24.81 -3.99
CA THR A 655 -3.84 -24.26 -3.46
C THR A 655 -3.99 -22.74 -3.67
N GLY A 656 -4.10 -22.30 -4.93
CA GLY A 656 -4.79 -21.07 -5.33
C GLY A 656 -4.13 -19.72 -4.97
N ALA A 657 -3.99 -18.84 -5.97
CA ALA A 657 -3.34 -17.52 -5.93
C ALA A 657 -3.91 -16.47 -4.92
N THR A 658 -4.84 -16.84 -4.05
CA THR A 658 -5.54 -15.91 -3.15
C THR A 658 -4.77 -15.60 -1.87
N ARG A 659 -3.98 -16.55 -1.32
CA ARG A 659 -3.27 -16.36 -0.05
C ARG A 659 -1.97 -17.18 -0.07
N PRO A 660 -0.82 -16.61 0.31
CA PRO A 660 0.40 -17.39 0.43
C PRO A 660 0.30 -18.34 1.63
N ASP A 661 0.70 -19.58 1.43
CA ASP A 661 0.65 -20.69 2.39
C ASP A 661 1.90 -21.57 2.33
N GLY A 662 2.91 -21.14 1.57
CA GLY A 662 4.17 -21.86 1.39
C GLY A 662 5.22 -21.58 2.47
N ASP A 663 6.48 -21.83 2.13
CA ASP A 663 7.62 -21.75 3.04
C ASP A 663 8.17 -20.31 3.13
N PHE A 664 7.64 -19.56 4.09
CA PHE A 664 8.09 -18.19 4.37
C PHE A 664 9.56 -18.13 4.85
N GLU A 665 10.06 -19.20 5.47
CA GLU A 665 11.45 -19.27 5.94
C GLU A 665 12.42 -19.44 4.77
N LEU A 666 12.12 -20.34 3.84
CA LEU A 666 12.88 -20.48 2.60
C LEU A 666 12.82 -19.19 1.76
N PHE A 667 11.66 -18.54 1.69
CA PHE A 667 11.52 -17.25 1.03
C PHE A 667 12.46 -16.18 1.62
N ALA A 668 12.49 -16.05 2.95
CA ALA A 668 13.41 -15.14 3.63
C ALA A 668 14.88 -15.49 3.38
N LYS A 669 15.23 -16.79 3.31
CA LYS A 669 16.58 -17.25 2.97
C LYS A 669 16.98 -16.89 1.55
N VAL A 670 16.09 -17.07 0.57
CA VAL A 670 16.33 -16.67 -0.84
C VAL A 670 16.65 -15.18 -0.96
N LEU A 671 15.97 -14.35 -0.18
CA LEU A 671 16.18 -12.89 -0.18
C LEU A 671 17.25 -12.40 0.80
N SER A 672 17.87 -13.30 1.58
CA SER A 672 18.88 -12.95 2.59
C SER A 672 20.17 -12.36 2.02
N GLY A 673 20.43 -12.58 0.72
CA GLY A 673 21.55 -11.98 0.00
C GLY A 673 21.37 -10.50 -0.33
N THR A 674 20.15 -9.96 -0.19
CA THR A 674 19.83 -8.57 -0.50
C THR A 674 20.19 -7.64 0.66
N ARG A 675 20.30 -6.32 0.41
CA ARG A 675 20.48 -5.35 1.50
C ARG A 675 19.18 -5.15 2.30
N SER A 676 18.02 -5.35 1.66
CA SER A 676 16.71 -5.34 2.31
C SER A 676 16.37 -6.65 3.03
N ALA A 677 17.33 -7.57 3.18
CA ALA A 677 17.16 -8.86 3.85
C ALA A 677 16.47 -8.75 5.24
N PRO A 678 16.81 -7.79 6.12
CA PRO A 678 16.09 -7.65 7.39
C PRO A 678 14.60 -7.32 7.20
N LEU A 679 14.28 -6.44 6.27
CA LEU A 679 12.89 -6.07 5.97
C LEU A 679 12.13 -7.26 5.37
N TRP A 680 12.77 -8.07 4.51
CA TRP A 680 12.18 -9.29 3.97
C TRP A 680 11.94 -10.35 5.04
N LEU A 681 12.86 -10.51 5.99
CA LEU A 681 12.66 -11.34 7.18
C LEU A 681 11.45 -10.86 7.99
N GLY A 682 11.34 -9.54 8.23
CA GLY A 682 10.19 -8.95 8.91
C GLY A 682 8.85 -9.24 8.25
N VAL A 683 8.78 -9.07 6.92
CA VAL A 683 7.58 -9.40 6.12
C VAL A 683 7.27 -10.90 6.19
N ALA A 684 8.28 -11.76 6.08
CA ALA A 684 8.09 -13.21 6.14
C ALA A 684 7.59 -13.68 7.52
N LEU A 685 8.07 -13.07 8.60
CA LEU A 685 7.59 -13.33 9.97
C LEU A 685 6.14 -12.88 10.19
N CYS A 686 5.68 -11.85 9.48
CA CYS A 686 4.27 -11.44 9.48
C CYS A 686 3.35 -12.41 8.72
N GLY A 687 3.92 -13.44 8.06
CA GLY A 687 3.17 -14.50 7.38
C GLY A 687 2.34 -13.98 6.21
N HIS A 688 1.13 -14.54 6.06
CA HIS A 688 0.30 -14.43 4.86
C HIS A 688 -0.41 -13.08 4.62
N GLY A 689 0.23 -11.96 4.97
CA GLY A 689 -0.35 -10.62 4.79
C GLY A 689 -0.55 -10.24 3.31
N ARG A 690 -1.47 -9.31 3.04
CA ARG A 690 -1.71 -8.78 1.66
C ARG A 690 -0.48 -8.20 0.98
N PHE A 691 0.50 -7.76 1.78
CA PHE A 691 1.78 -7.33 1.24
C PHE A 691 2.45 -8.44 0.41
N LEU A 692 2.48 -9.69 0.89
CA LEU A 692 3.03 -10.80 0.10
C LEU A 692 2.19 -11.09 -1.14
N GLN A 693 0.86 -10.91 -1.07
CA GLN A 693 0.02 -11.05 -2.26
C GLN A 693 0.43 -10.07 -3.38
N SER A 694 0.90 -8.87 -3.06
CA SER A 694 1.41 -7.96 -4.09
C SER A 694 2.72 -8.44 -4.74
N VAL A 695 3.52 -9.24 -4.03
CA VAL A 695 4.70 -9.91 -4.62
C VAL A 695 4.24 -10.85 -5.72
N TYR A 696 3.20 -11.64 -5.51
CA TYR A 696 2.60 -12.48 -6.56
C TYR A 696 2.13 -11.66 -7.76
N TRP A 697 1.37 -10.59 -7.52
CA TRP A 697 0.84 -9.73 -8.58
C TRP A 697 1.95 -9.06 -9.38
N TYR A 698 3.01 -8.60 -8.71
CA TYR A 698 4.17 -8.00 -9.34
C TYR A 698 4.96 -9.02 -10.16
N LEU A 699 5.27 -10.20 -9.59
CA LEU A 699 6.06 -11.22 -10.29
C LEU A 699 5.29 -11.88 -11.45
N SER A 700 3.96 -11.99 -11.35
CA SER A 700 3.14 -12.62 -12.38
C SER A 700 2.68 -11.65 -13.49
N HIS A 701 2.50 -10.37 -13.15
CA HIS A 701 1.84 -9.41 -14.05
C HIS A 701 2.51 -8.04 -14.11
N LEU A 702 3.64 -7.84 -13.42
CA LEU A 702 4.26 -6.53 -13.18
C LEU A 702 3.30 -5.52 -12.54
N GLN A 703 2.25 -5.97 -11.85
CA GLN A 703 1.29 -5.07 -11.23
C GLN A 703 1.85 -4.46 -9.95
N SER A 704 2.14 -3.16 -10.01
CA SER A 704 2.63 -2.38 -8.88
C SER A 704 1.48 -2.02 -7.93
N ALA A 705 1.52 -2.45 -6.67
CA ALA A 705 0.73 -1.82 -5.62
C ALA A 705 1.18 -0.36 -5.42
N GLY A 706 0.32 0.55 -4.98
CA GLY A 706 0.62 2.00 -4.92
C GLY A 706 1.87 2.39 -4.10
N TYR A 707 2.32 1.54 -3.18
CA TYR A 707 3.57 1.72 -2.42
C TYR A 707 4.83 1.28 -3.17
N LEU A 708 4.69 0.67 -4.35
CA LEU A 708 5.78 0.30 -5.27
C LEU A 708 6.15 1.43 -6.21
N VAL A 709 5.45 2.57 -6.12
CA VAL A 709 5.86 3.79 -6.82
C VAL A 709 7.21 4.20 -6.25
N SER A 710 8.26 3.92 -7.02
CA SER A 710 9.63 4.18 -6.62
C SER A 710 9.82 5.66 -6.36
N ARG A 711 9.89 6.04 -5.08
CA ARG A 711 10.21 7.40 -4.67
C ARG A 711 11.71 7.56 -4.50
N GLY A 712 12.26 8.67 -5.00
CA GLY A 712 13.69 9.01 -4.93
C GLY A 712 14.32 8.82 -3.55
N MET A 713 13.54 9.05 -2.48
CA MET A 713 13.98 8.89 -1.10
C MET A 713 14.39 7.46 -0.73
N ALA A 714 13.80 6.43 -1.33
CA ALA A 714 14.08 5.06 -0.93
C ALA A 714 15.55 4.69 -1.16
N ALA A 715 16.12 5.13 -2.29
CA ALA A 715 17.54 4.95 -2.58
C ALA A 715 18.43 5.76 -1.65
N ALA A 716 18.06 6.99 -1.31
CA ALA A 716 18.82 7.78 -0.35
C ALA A 716 18.84 7.12 1.03
N TRP A 717 17.67 6.75 1.56
CA TRP A 717 17.55 6.31 2.95
C TRP A 717 18.08 4.90 3.18
N THR A 718 17.89 3.99 2.23
CA THR A 718 18.27 2.57 2.38
C THR A 718 19.51 2.18 1.58
N GLY A 719 20.00 3.08 0.71
CA GLY A 719 21.08 2.80 -0.24
C GLY A 719 20.72 1.77 -1.30
N LEU A 720 19.41 1.49 -1.51
CA LEU A 720 18.90 0.57 -2.53
C LEU A 720 18.26 1.33 -3.69
N GLN A 721 18.88 1.26 -4.87
CA GLN A 721 18.25 1.74 -6.08
C GLN A 721 17.10 0.82 -6.47
N ALA A 722 15.96 1.41 -6.82
CA ALA A 722 14.74 0.68 -7.14
C ALA A 722 14.08 1.22 -8.42
N CYS A 723 14.72 2.15 -9.14
CA CYS A 723 14.21 2.76 -10.36
C CYS A 723 15.33 3.42 -11.13
N PHE A 724 15.21 3.45 -12.47
CA PHE A 724 16.17 4.11 -13.33
C PHE A 724 16.34 5.60 -13.05
N LEU A 725 15.38 6.27 -12.42
CA LEU A 725 15.49 7.67 -12.01
C LEU A 725 16.40 7.88 -10.81
N HIS A 726 16.63 6.83 -10.00
CA HIS A 726 17.57 6.85 -8.87
C HIS A 726 19.03 6.70 -9.30
N ASP A 727 19.25 6.44 -10.59
CA ASP A 727 20.60 6.29 -11.12
C ASP A 727 21.29 7.66 -11.21
N LEU A 728 22.09 7.92 -10.19
CA LEU A 728 22.87 9.15 -10.01
C LEU A 728 24.14 9.19 -10.88
N LEU A 729 24.44 8.12 -11.62
CA LEU A 729 25.57 8.08 -12.54
C LEU A 729 25.08 8.54 -13.91
N SER A 730 25.25 9.83 -14.19
CA SER A 730 25.16 10.38 -15.54
C SER A 730 26.16 9.66 -16.45
N ALA A 731 25.67 8.73 -17.26
CA ALA A 731 26.32 8.37 -18.51
C ALA A 731 26.03 9.49 -19.52
N SER A 732 27.04 10.34 -19.69
CA SER A 732 27.25 11.34 -20.75
C SER A 732 26.85 10.80 -22.14
N PRO A 733 26.56 11.66 -23.14
CA PRO A 733 26.03 11.26 -24.43
C PRO A 733 26.84 10.11 -25.05
N GLN A 734 26.12 9.07 -25.48
CA GLN A 734 26.66 8.11 -26.43
C GLN A 734 27.15 8.96 -27.61
N GLY A 735 28.44 8.86 -27.96
CA GLY A 735 29.07 9.75 -28.93
C GLY A 735 28.23 9.95 -30.19
N ALA A 736 28.41 11.10 -30.86
CA ALA A 736 27.69 11.55 -32.07
C ALA A 736 26.31 12.23 -31.86
N GLY A 737 26.15 13.08 -30.84
CA GLY A 737 24.96 13.95 -30.73
C GLY A 737 23.69 13.23 -30.28
N LEU A 738 23.82 12.07 -29.64
CA LEU A 738 22.70 11.27 -29.15
C LEU A 738 22.67 11.23 -27.61
N VAL A 739 21.47 11.12 -27.05
CA VAL A 739 21.21 10.99 -25.63
C VAL A 739 20.18 9.89 -25.38
N SER A 740 20.36 9.08 -24.34
CA SER A 740 19.37 8.04 -24.03
C SER A 740 18.07 8.66 -23.51
N ARG A 741 16.92 8.08 -23.88
CA ARG A 741 15.61 8.53 -23.36
C ARG A 741 15.54 8.48 -21.85
N ALA A 742 16.16 7.47 -21.23
CA ALA A 742 16.25 7.35 -19.79
C ALA A 742 16.98 8.55 -19.15
N HIS A 743 18.06 9.04 -19.77
CA HIS A 743 18.79 10.21 -19.28
C HIS A 743 17.97 11.49 -19.43
N VAL A 744 17.27 11.67 -20.56
CA VAL A 744 16.35 12.81 -20.75
C VAL A 744 15.30 12.85 -19.63
N TRP A 745 14.68 11.71 -19.31
CA TRP A 745 13.70 11.63 -18.21
C TRP A 745 14.29 11.92 -16.83
N ARG A 746 15.54 11.52 -16.56
CA ARG A 746 16.25 11.90 -15.32
C ARG A 746 16.45 13.40 -15.23
N LEU A 747 16.86 14.04 -16.32
CA LEU A 747 17.04 15.49 -16.38
C LEU A 747 15.72 16.23 -16.16
N ARG A 748 14.62 15.80 -16.80
CA ARG A 748 13.29 16.40 -16.57
C ARG A 748 12.87 16.33 -15.11
N HIS A 749 13.12 15.20 -14.43
CA HIS A 749 12.79 15.07 -13.01
C HIS A 749 13.68 15.94 -12.13
N ALA A 750 15.00 15.91 -12.36
CA ALA A 750 15.99 16.70 -11.62
C ALA A 750 15.75 18.22 -11.76
N PHE A 751 15.39 18.66 -12.96
CA PHE A 751 15.19 20.06 -13.33
C PHE A 751 13.72 20.43 -13.50
N THR A 752 12.81 19.70 -12.84
CA THR A 752 11.37 19.99 -12.92
C THR A 752 10.99 21.43 -12.53
N ARG A 753 11.86 22.14 -11.80
CA ARG A 753 11.67 23.55 -11.41
C ARG A 753 12.06 24.54 -12.51
N ASN A 754 12.79 24.10 -13.53
CA ASN A 754 13.09 24.91 -14.71
C ASN A 754 11.86 25.03 -15.62
N TYR A 755 10.88 24.16 -15.44
CA TYR A 755 9.59 24.22 -16.12
C TYR A 755 8.62 25.13 -15.34
N PRO A 756 7.66 25.77 -16.03
CA PRO A 756 6.53 26.46 -15.42
C PRO A 756 5.84 25.63 -14.32
N PRO A 757 5.27 26.25 -13.25
CA PRO A 757 4.69 25.52 -12.11
C PRO A 757 3.57 24.53 -12.48
N ASP A 758 2.84 24.83 -13.55
CA ASP A 758 1.81 24.02 -14.19
C ASP A 758 2.38 22.80 -14.95
N GLU A 759 3.66 22.86 -15.33
CA GLU A 759 4.40 21.84 -16.07
C GLU A 759 5.35 21.06 -15.15
N ASN A 760 4.80 20.34 -14.16
CA ASN A 760 5.64 19.55 -13.25
C ASN A 760 5.88 18.11 -13.74
N PHE A 761 7.16 17.75 -13.90
CA PHE A 761 7.63 16.40 -14.21
C PHE A 761 7.91 15.59 -12.94
N GLN A 762 7.27 15.93 -11.82
CA GLN A 762 7.56 15.36 -10.50
C GLN A 762 7.05 13.93 -10.30
N TYR A 763 6.08 13.49 -11.12
CA TYR A 763 5.43 12.19 -10.92
C TYR A 763 6.32 11.05 -11.38
N MET A 764 6.53 10.08 -10.50
CA MET A 764 7.29 8.86 -10.79
C MET A 764 6.53 7.90 -11.71
N PRO A 765 7.25 7.13 -12.55
CA PRO A 765 6.64 6.05 -13.31
C PRO A 765 6.11 4.96 -12.37
N LEU A 766 5.08 4.25 -12.82
CA LEU A 766 4.52 3.11 -12.06
C LEU A 766 5.48 1.92 -12.00
N HIS A 767 6.38 1.80 -12.99
CA HIS A 767 7.40 0.76 -13.04
C HIS A 767 8.80 1.36 -13.06
N PRO A 768 9.78 0.63 -12.50
CA PRO A 768 11.14 1.14 -12.31
C PRO A 768 12.05 1.07 -13.55
N TRP A 769 11.58 0.47 -14.64
CA TRP A 769 12.38 0.15 -15.81
C TRP A 769 12.68 1.37 -16.69
N PRO A 770 13.93 1.55 -17.17
CA PRO A 770 14.28 2.61 -18.10
C PRO A 770 13.59 2.45 -19.46
N PRO A 771 13.12 3.55 -20.07
CA PRO A 771 12.69 3.52 -21.46
C PRO A 771 13.90 3.25 -22.38
N PHE A 772 13.71 2.39 -23.37
CA PHE A 772 14.73 2.11 -24.38
C PHE A 772 14.81 3.18 -25.45
N GLY A 773 15.96 3.20 -26.15
CA GLY A 773 16.22 4.06 -27.29
C GLY A 773 16.94 5.36 -26.91
N VAL A 774 17.29 6.09 -27.97
CA VAL A 774 18.03 7.35 -27.93
C VAL A 774 17.22 8.44 -28.64
N MET A 775 17.62 9.68 -28.39
CA MET A 775 17.12 10.89 -29.04
C MET A 775 18.33 11.71 -29.48
N ARG A 776 18.17 12.54 -30.52
CA ARG A 776 19.20 13.52 -30.85
C ARG A 776 19.17 14.64 -29.83
N VAL A 777 20.32 15.22 -29.52
CA VAL A 777 20.41 16.29 -28.50
C VAL A 777 19.59 17.52 -28.93
N GLU A 778 19.51 17.79 -30.23
CA GLU A 778 18.66 18.84 -30.81
C GLU A 778 17.15 18.63 -30.61
N ASP A 779 16.71 17.39 -30.37
CA ASP A 779 15.30 17.05 -30.12
C ASP A 779 14.92 17.15 -28.62
N VAL A 780 15.89 17.42 -27.74
CA VAL A 780 15.65 17.60 -26.29
C VAL A 780 15.14 19.00 -26.00
N GLU A 781 14.21 19.16 -25.06
CA GLU A 781 13.63 20.46 -24.70
C GLU A 781 14.67 21.47 -24.16
N LEU A 782 14.46 22.76 -24.42
CA LEU A 782 15.44 23.82 -24.13
C LEU A 782 15.79 23.94 -22.64
N GLU A 783 14.83 23.70 -21.75
CA GLU A 783 14.95 23.79 -20.29
C GLU A 783 16.00 22.82 -19.72
N ILE A 784 16.27 21.72 -20.43
CA ILE A 784 17.23 20.69 -20.02
C ILE A 784 18.31 20.40 -21.05
N ARG A 785 18.20 20.90 -22.29
CA ARG A 785 19.17 20.65 -23.37
C ARG A 785 20.59 21.04 -22.96
N ALA A 786 20.75 22.19 -22.30
CA ALA A 786 22.05 22.62 -21.77
C ALA A 786 22.62 21.64 -20.73
N HIS A 787 21.74 20.94 -19.99
CA HIS A 787 22.11 20.02 -18.93
C HIS A 787 22.48 18.60 -19.40
N VAL A 788 22.19 18.25 -20.66
CA VAL A 788 22.57 16.96 -21.28
C VAL A 788 24.08 16.72 -21.22
N THR A 789 24.87 17.80 -21.36
CA THR A 789 26.34 17.68 -21.35
C THR A 789 26.98 17.95 -20.00
N CYS A 790 26.21 18.41 -19.00
CA CYS A 790 26.74 18.74 -17.68
C CYS A 790 27.21 17.51 -16.90
N GLY A 791 26.67 16.32 -17.20
CA GLY A 791 27.07 15.08 -16.53
C GLY A 791 26.80 15.11 -15.03
N HIS A 792 25.66 15.68 -14.60
CA HIS A 792 25.32 15.83 -13.19
C HIS A 792 25.37 14.50 -12.44
N ARG A 793 26.11 14.47 -11.33
CA ARG A 793 26.06 13.39 -10.35
C ARG A 793 25.48 13.94 -9.07
N TRP A 794 24.19 13.70 -8.86
CA TRP A 794 23.52 14.12 -7.64
C TRP A 794 23.87 13.18 -6.50
N THR A 795 24.14 13.73 -5.33
CA THR A 795 24.39 13.01 -4.08
C THR A 795 23.42 13.53 -3.05
N TYR A 796 22.79 12.63 -2.31
CA TYR A 796 21.94 13.02 -1.19
C TYR A 796 22.78 13.79 -0.17
N SER A 797 22.33 14.99 0.18
CA SER A 797 23.03 15.89 1.10
C SER A 797 22.46 15.73 2.51
N HIS A 798 21.21 16.15 2.71
CA HIS A 798 20.53 16.11 4.00
C HIS A 798 19.01 16.08 3.81
N TRP A 799 18.31 15.87 4.93
CA TRP A 799 16.87 16.02 5.08
C TRP A 799 16.57 17.27 5.89
N THR A 800 15.40 17.87 5.64
CA THR A 800 14.87 18.91 6.55
C THR A 800 13.46 18.53 6.95
N TRP A 801 13.24 18.41 8.26
CA TRP A 801 11.91 18.27 8.82
C TRP A 801 11.21 19.63 8.86
N LEU A 802 9.94 19.64 8.49
CA LEU A 802 9.07 20.81 8.51
C LEU A 802 8.12 20.67 9.70
N VAL A 803 8.65 20.89 10.89
CA VAL A 803 7.88 20.87 12.14
C VAL A 803 7.32 22.27 12.39
N PRO A 804 5.99 22.45 12.51
CA PRO A 804 5.41 23.76 12.80
C PRO A 804 5.97 24.34 14.11
N GLY A 805 6.53 25.55 14.05
CA GLY A 805 7.02 26.28 15.23
C GLY A 805 8.41 25.88 15.73
N ALA A 806 9.09 24.93 15.09
CA ALA A 806 10.50 24.64 15.36
C ALA A 806 11.38 25.22 14.23
N ASP A 807 12.62 25.55 14.56
CA ASP A 807 13.62 25.85 13.54
C ASP A 807 13.79 24.64 12.62
N THR A 808 13.97 24.92 11.33
CA THR A 808 14.17 23.88 10.32
C THR A 808 15.55 23.27 10.49
N ASP A 809 15.65 22.25 11.34
CA ASP A 809 16.90 21.54 11.54
C ASP A 809 17.23 20.65 10.33
N GLN A 810 18.49 20.72 9.90
CA GLN A 810 19.05 19.86 8.88
C GLN A 810 19.52 18.55 9.52
N ASP A 811 19.06 17.43 8.98
CA ASP A 811 19.44 16.09 9.40
C ASP A 811 20.23 15.43 8.27
N ASP A 812 21.53 15.22 8.50
CA ASP A 812 22.44 14.60 7.52
C ASP A 812 22.10 13.12 7.24
N GLY A 813 21.26 12.51 8.07
CA GLY A 813 20.88 11.10 8.05
C GLY A 813 21.78 10.22 8.91
N PHE A 814 21.46 8.93 8.92
CA PHE A 814 22.28 7.90 9.55
C PHE A 814 23.65 7.78 8.85
N PHE A 815 24.73 7.58 9.63
CA PHE A 815 26.06 7.24 9.08
C PHE A 815 26.67 6.14 9.95
N LEU A 816 26.91 4.95 9.41
CA LEU A 816 27.72 3.92 10.07
C LEU A 816 29.17 4.39 10.26
N ASN A 817 29.68 5.14 9.28
CA ASN A 817 30.97 5.84 9.30
C ASN A 817 30.88 7.00 8.28
N ARG A 818 31.29 8.24 8.64
CA ARG A 818 31.18 9.42 7.75
C ARG A 818 31.89 9.22 6.41
N SER A 819 32.85 8.31 6.35
CA SER A 819 33.64 7.98 5.15
C SER A 819 33.05 6.88 4.28
N THR A 820 31.91 6.25 4.63
CA THR A 820 31.33 5.21 3.77
C THR A 820 30.59 5.88 2.60
N PRO A 821 31.11 5.84 1.36
CA PRO A 821 30.33 6.27 0.21
C PRO A 821 29.05 5.44 0.12
N MET A 822 28.04 5.90 -0.64
CA MET A 822 27.00 4.96 -1.09
C MET A 822 27.71 3.70 -1.54
N PRO A 823 27.34 2.50 -1.04
CA PRO A 823 27.87 1.29 -1.65
C PRO A 823 27.58 1.47 -3.13
N PRO A 824 28.62 1.37 -3.98
CA PRO A 824 28.44 1.67 -5.38
C PRO A 824 27.28 0.78 -5.81
N ALA A 825 26.21 1.40 -6.31
CA ALA A 825 25.09 0.69 -6.90
C ALA A 825 25.72 -0.41 -7.73
N ARG A 826 25.44 -1.69 -7.38
CA ARG A 826 26.18 -2.89 -7.83
C ARG A 826 27.00 -2.48 -9.03
N ILE A 827 28.32 -2.28 -8.93
CA ILE A 827 29.11 -1.85 -10.10
C ILE A 827 28.85 -2.96 -11.12
N ILE A 828 27.88 -2.74 -12.00
CA ILE A 828 27.55 -3.69 -13.03
C ILE A 828 28.73 -3.46 -13.97
N PRO A 829 29.59 -4.48 -14.17
CA PRO A 829 30.38 -4.48 -15.37
C PRO A 829 29.41 -4.15 -16.51
N PRO A 830 29.78 -3.34 -17.52
CA PRO A 830 28.93 -3.19 -18.69
C PRO A 830 28.37 -4.56 -19.07
N PRO A 831 27.08 -4.66 -19.49
CA PRO A 831 26.49 -5.94 -19.88
C PRO A 831 27.55 -6.67 -20.70
N PRO A 832 27.88 -7.92 -20.32
CA PRO A 832 29.05 -8.60 -20.83
C PRO A 832 29.11 -8.35 -22.32
N ALA A 833 30.25 -7.82 -22.80
CA ALA A 833 30.40 -7.59 -24.22
C ALA A 833 29.97 -8.87 -24.95
N PRO A 834 29.26 -8.77 -26.10
CA PRO A 834 29.04 -9.95 -26.91
C PRO A 834 30.39 -10.66 -27.04
N ASP A 835 30.42 -11.96 -26.71
CA ASP A 835 31.63 -12.82 -26.62
C ASP A 835 32.41 -12.83 -25.28
N SER A 836 31.88 -12.25 -24.20
CA SER A 836 32.46 -12.42 -22.85
C SER A 836 32.39 -13.89 -22.40
N PRO A 837 33.33 -14.39 -21.57
CA PRO A 837 33.22 -15.72 -20.96
C PRO A 837 31.89 -15.95 -20.21
N LEU A 838 31.35 -14.88 -19.62
CA LEU A 838 30.04 -14.91 -18.99
C LEU A 838 28.92 -15.10 -20.02
N ASP A 839 29.01 -14.43 -21.17
CA ASP A 839 28.05 -14.55 -22.26
C ASP A 839 28.03 -15.98 -22.82
N ALA A 840 29.22 -16.56 -23.10
CA ALA A 840 29.35 -17.95 -23.53
C ALA A 840 28.75 -18.94 -22.50
N THR A 841 28.94 -18.68 -21.20
CA THR A 841 28.36 -19.51 -20.13
C THR A 841 26.83 -19.40 -20.09
N LEU A 842 26.29 -18.20 -20.27
CA LEU A 842 24.85 -17.95 -20.31
C LEU A 842 24.20 -18.58 -21.54
N THR A 843 24.85 -18.48 -22.71
CA THR A 843 24.41 -19.13 -23.95
C THR A 843 24.39 -20.64 -23.81
N ALA A 844 25.47 -21.26 -23.30
CA ALA A 844 25.51 -22.71 -23.05
C ALA A 844 24.42 -23.16 -22.05
N ALA A 845 24.11 -22.35 -21.03
CA ALA A 845 23.04 -22.64 -20.09
C ALA A 845 21.63 -22.58 -20.72
N LEU A 846 21.42 -21.68 -21.70
CA LEU A 846 20.19 -21.62 -22.48
C LEU A 846 20.06 -22.79 -23.45
N GLU A 847 21.16 -23.19 -24.11
CA GLU A 847 21.18 -24.37 -24.98
C GLU A 847 20.82 -25.65 -24.20
N ALA A 848 21.35 -25.78 -22.98
CA ALA A 848 21.06 -26.92 -22.12
C ALA A 848 19.60 -26.93 -21.60
N ASN A 849 19.02 -25.75 -21.34
CA ASN A 849 17.64 -25.61 -20.86
C ASN A 849 16.92 -24.47 -21.61
N PRO A 850 16.40 -24.73 -22.82
CA PRO A 850 15.72 -23.71 -23.61
C PRO A 850 14.52 -23.11 -22.90
N ILE A 851 14.24 -21.83 -23.18
CA ILE A 851 13.06 -21.13 -22.67
C ILE A 851 11.82 -21.80 -23.27
N GLN A 852 10.90 -22.24 -22.41
CA GLN A 852 9.71 -22.94 -22.89
C GLN A 852 8.75 -21.97 -23.60
N PRO A 853 7.98 -22.41 -24.61
CA PRO A 853 7.04 -21.53 -25.32
C PRO A 853 6.05 -20.78 -24.41
N THR A 854 5.60 -21.42 -23.32
CA THR A 854 4.70 -20.81 -22.33
C THR A 854 5.38 -19.75 -21.47
N GLU A 855 6.70 -19.84 -21.26
CA GLU A 855 7.48 -18.80 -20.59
C GLU A 855 7.66 -17.59 -21.51
N TRP A 856 7.90 -17.83 -22.80
CA TRP A 856 7.96 -16.76 -23.80
C TRP A 856 6.67 -15.94 -23.86
N ASP A 857 5.50 -16.56 -23.75
CA ASP A 857 4.23 -15.84 -23.70
C ASP A 857 4.13 -14.90 -22.49
N LYS A 858 4.61 -15.33 -21.32
CA LYS A 858 4.67 -14.52 -20.10
C LYS A 858 5.66 -13.37 -20.26
N ILE A 859 6.87 -13.66 -20.74
CA ILE A 859 7.93 -12.68 -21.01
C ILE A 859 7.39 -11.57 -21.92
N ARG A 860 6.81 -11.94 -23.07
CA ARG A 860 6.25 -10.99 -24.04
C ARG A 860 5.13 -10.14 -23.42
N THR A 861 4.22 -10.77 -22.68
CA THR A 861 3.10 -10.07 -22.03
C THR A 861 3.59 -9.04 -21.01
N MET A 862 4.54 -9.43 -20.16
CA MET A 862 5.07 -8.56 -19.10
C MET A 862 5.94 -7.44 -19.66
N SER A 863 6.86 -7.74 -20.57
CA SER A 863 7.70 -6.74 -21.25
C SER A 863 6.87 -5.73 -22.04
N ARG A 864 5.82 -6.19 -22.72
CA ARG A 864 4.86 -5.30 -23.38
C ARG A 864 4.15 -4.40 -22.38
N HIS A 865 3.64 -4.96 -21.28
CA HIS A 865 2.95 -4.17 -20.25
C HIS A 865 3.86 -3.10 -19.65
N ALA A 866 5.10 -3.44 -19.29
CA ALA A 866 6.09 -2.50 -18.78
C ALA A 866 6.40 -1.39 -19.79
N THR A 867 6.53 -1.75 -21.07
CA THR A 867 6.76 -0.82 -22.19
C THR A 867 5.59 0.14 -22.37
N GLU A 868 4.37 -0.38 -22.48
CA GLU A 868 3.16 0.44 -22.63
C GLU A 868 3.02 1.41 -21.44
N THR A 869 3.20 0.94 -20.21
CA THR A 869 3.08 1.78 -19.01
C THR A 869 4.16 2.86 -18.94
N ILE A 870 5.43 2.57 -19.26
CA ILE A 870 6.48 3.60 -19.20
C ILE A 870 6.30 4.67 -20.27
N PHE A 871 5.97 4.29 -21.51
CA PHE A 871 5.75 5.26 -22.59
C PHE A 871 4.43 6.01 -22.42
N TRP A 872 3.43 5.40 -21.78
CA TRP A 872 2.19 6.10 -21.42
C TRP A 872 2.40 7.08 -20.27
N TRP A 873 3.19 6.73 -19.26
CA TRP A 873 3.64 7.67 -18.22
C TRP A 873 4.39 8.84 -18.85
N ALA A 874 5.36 8.54 -19.72
CA ALA A 874 6.13 9.53 -20.46
C ALA A 874 5.22 10.49 -21.23
N ASN A 875 4.28 9.95 -22.01
CA ASN A 875 3.28 10.75 -22.75
C ASN A 875 2.43 11.60 -21.80
N THR A 876 1.93 11.01 -20.70
CA THR A 876 1.09 11.73 -19.73
C THR A 876 1.85 12.87 -19.05
N GLN A 877 3.13 12.68 -18.74
CA GLN A 877 3.98 13.73 -18.17
C GLN A 877 4.29 14.82 -19.18
N VAL A 878 4.59 14.47 -20.44
CA VAL A 878 4.77 15.44 -21.54
C VAL A 878 3.49 16.24 -21.78
N GLU A 879 2.34 15.58 -21.96
CA GLU A 879 1.06 16.27 -22.20
C GLU A 879 0.69 17.20 -21.04
N ARG A 880 0.89 16.78 -19.78
CA ARG A 880 0.69 17.65 -18.61
C ARG A 880 1.69 18.81 -18.59
N GLY A 881 2.91 18.53 -19.00
CA GLY A 881 4.01 19.48 -19.10
C GLY A 881 3.93 20.41 -20.31
N PHE A 882 2.88 20.38 -21.12
CA PHE A 882 2.67 21.30 -22.25
C PHE A 882 1.24 21.86 -22.26
N ALA A 883 0.61 21.99 -21.09
CA ALA A 883 -0.79 22.40 -20.93
C ALA A 883 -1.84 21.57 -21.72
N GLY A 884 -1.45 20.39 -22.21
CA GLY A 884 -2.32 19.36 -22.77
C GLY A 884 -2.79 19.56 -24.21
N THR A 885 -1.92 19.81 -25.20
CA THR A 885 -2.31 19.76 -26.64
C THR A 885 -1.11 19.75 -27.61
N VAL A 886 -0.42 18.62 -27.81
CA VAL A 886 0.41 18.44 -29.04
C VAL A 886 -0.02 17.20 -29.84
N LEU A 887 -0.51 16.14 -29.19
CA LEU A 887 -0.99 14.93 -29.86
C LEU A 887 -2.47 14.65 -29.57
N PRO A 888 -3.25 14.16 -30.55
CA PRO A 888 -4.63 13.75 -30.32
C PRO A 888 -4.69 12.71 -29.18
N GLN A 889 -5.53 12.96 -28.17
CA GLN A 889 -5.76 12.00 -27.08
C GLN A 889 -6.19 10.65 -27.66
N MET A 890 -5.42 9.59 -27.35
CA MET A 890 -5.81 8.22 -27.72
C MET A 890 -7.18 7.89 -27.10
N PRO A 891 -8.13 7.32 -27.87
CA PRO A 891 -9.47 7.06 -27.38
C PRO A 891 -9.44 6.10 -26.19
N ALA A 892 -10.26 6.40 -25.18
CA ALA A 892 -10.28 5.69 -23.91
C ALA A 892 -10.35 4.16 -24.07
N GLN A 893 -9.46 3.47 -23.35
CA GLN A 893 -9.23 2.02 -23.24
C GLN A 893 -10.49 1.18 -23.57
N GLY A 894 -10.60 0.73 -24.84
CA GLY A 894 -11.75 -0.04 -25.33
C GLY A 894 -12.04 0.10 -26.82
N ASP A 895 -11.58 1.20 -27.45
CA ASP A 895 -11.72 1.43 -28.88
C ASP A 895 -10.53 0.79 -29.63
N ARG A 896 -10.83 0.02 -30.69
CA ARG A 896 -9.80 -0.67 -31.50
C ARG A 896 -8.88 0.38 -32.13
N LEU A 897 -7.58 0.32 -31.86
CA LEU A 897 -6.60 0.86 -32.79
C LEU A 897 -6.77 0.09 -34.11
N PRO A 898 -6.95 0.77 -35.27
CA PRO A 898 -6.95 0.09 -36.55
C PRO A 898 -5.63 -0.69 -36.68
N ALA A 899 -5.73 -2.00 -36.87
CA ALA A 899 -4.58 -2.84 -37.13
C ALA A 899 -3.91 -2.33 -38.41
N THR A 900 -2.59 -2.17 -38.37
CA THR A 900 -1.72 -1.72 -39.47
C THR A 900 -1.75 -0.20 -39.73
N GLY A 901 -0.77 0.52 -39.17
CA GLY A 901 -0.45 1.88 -39.57
C GLY A 901 0.19 2.70 -38.45
N SER A 902 1.41 3.19 -38.67
CA SER A 902 1.99 4.30 -37.90
C SER A 902 0.97 5.44 -37.76
N PRO A 903 1.03 6.26 -36.69
CA PRO A 903 0.21 7.45 -36.57
C PRO A 903 0.37 8.29 -37.85
N LYS A 904 -0.68 8.38 -38.65
CA LYS A 904 -0.66 9.24 -39.84
C LYS A 904 -0.50 10.67 -39.35
N GLN A 905 0.43 11.39 -39.98
CA GLN A 905 0.59 12.84 -39.79
C GLN A 905 -0.80 13.51 -39.84
N PRO A 906 -1.12 14.46 -38.93
CA PRO A 906 -2.41 15.11 -38.93
C PRO A 906 -2.68 15.70 -40.32
N LYS A 907 -3.88 15.45 -40.89
CA LYS A 907 -4.28 15.99 -42.20
C LYS A 907 -4.28 17.53 -42.27
N HIS A 908 -4.12 18.20 -41.12
CA HIS A 908 -3.98 19.64 -40.98
C HIS A 908 -2.66 20.00 -40.28
N TYR A 909 -1.53 19.44 -40.75
CA TYR A 909 -0.23 19.99 -40.40
C TYR A 909 -0.07 21.33 -41.13
N ASP A 910 -0.27 22.43 -40.41
CA ASP A 910 0.02 23.76 -40.91
C ASP A 910 1.46 24.13 -40.54
N ALA A 911 2.36 24.08 -41.52
CA ALA A 911 3.75 24.48 -41.35
C ALA A 911 3.88 25.94 -40.91
N MET A 912 2.94 26.81 -41.32
CA MET A 912 2.92 28.22 -40.91
C MET A 912 2.63 28.38 -39.42
N SER A 913 1.80 27.52 -38.81
CA SER A 913 1.54 27.56 -37.36
C SER A 913 2.79 27.27 -36.52
N VAL A 914 3.67 26.40 -37.01
CA VAL A 914 4.95 26.05 -36.35
C VAL A 914 5.97 27.18 -36.56
N GLU A 915 6.00 27.81 -37.74
CA GLU A 915 6.85 28.97 -37.99
C GLU A 915 6.43 30.19 -37.19
N VAL A 916 5.13 30.48 -37.09
CA VAL A 916 4.59 31.57 -36.26
C VAL A 916 4.86 31.31 -34.77
N TRP A 917 4.70 30.07 -34.30
CA TRP A 917 5.06 29.71 -32.93
C TRP A 917 6.56 29.86 -32.67
N ARG A 918 7.41 29.38 -33.59
CA ARG A 918 8.87 29.51 -33.52
C ARG A 918 9.29 30.99 -33.49
N ASP A 919 8.74 31.82 -34.37
CA ASP A 919 9.09 33.23 -34.47
C ASP A 919 8.58 34.02 -33.25
N GLY A 920 7.44 33.62 -32.66
CA GLY A 920 6.93 34.14 -31.40
C GLY A 920 7.80 33.79 -30.18
N VAL A 921 8.34 32.58 -30.12
CA VAL A 921 9.28 32.15 -29.07
C VAL A 921 10.62 32.88 -29.21
N VAL A 922 11.12 33.05 -30.44
CA VAL A 922 12.37 33.79 -30.71
C VAL A 922 12.24 35.29 -30.37
N GLN A 923 11.06 35.89 -30.52
CA GLN A 923 10.80 37.28 -30.11
C GLN A 923 10.60 37.46 -28.60
N ALA A 924 10.22 36.40 -27.87
CA ALA A 924 10.02 36.43 -26.42
C ALA A 924 11.33 36.38 -25.60
N ASP A 925 12.44 35.95 -26.22
CA ASP A 925 13.78 35.89 -25.61
C ASP A 925 14.53 37.24 -25.56
N ALA A 926 13.86 38.35 -25.93
CA ALA A 926 14.42 39.69 -25.72
C ALA A 926 14.34 40.09 -24.22
N PRO A 927 15.45 40.53 -23.60
CA PRO A 927 15.50 40.85 -22.17
C PRO A 927 14.66 42.10 -21.89
N GLY A 928 13.39 41.91 -21.48
CA GLY A 928 12.49 43.01 -21.09
C GLY A 928 10.98 42.76 -21.25
N ALA A 929 10.54 41.69 -21.93
CA ALA A 929 9.13 41.54 -22.33
C ALA A 929 8.24 40.69 -21.37
N LEU A 930 8.81 39.99 -20.39
CA LEU A 930 8.10 39.02 -19.53
C LEU A 930 7.07 39.61 -18.54
N SER A 931 6.86 40.93 -18.53
CA SER A 931 5.89 41.61 -17.66
C SER A 931 4.51 41.86 -18.31
N ARG A 932 4.34 41.66 -19.62
CA ARG A 932 3.07 42.00 -20.33
C ARG A 932 2.16 40.81 -20.69
N LEU A 933 2.58 39.56 -20.49
CA LEU A 933 1.77 38.36 -20.80
C LEU A 933 0.94 37.83 -19.62
N LYS A 934 0.83 38.58 -18.51
CA LYS A 934 0.01 38.21 -17.33
C LYS A 934 -1.44 38.74 -17.36
N MET A 935 -1.90 39.27 -18.49
CA MET A 935 -3.27 39.80 -18.66
C MET A 935 -3.85 39.44 -20.04
N SER A 936 -4.25 38.18 -20.23
CA SER A 936 -5.24 37.76 -21.26
C SER A 936 -5.79 36.38 -20.94
#